data_AF-A0A3M1TAQ1-F1
#
_entry.id   AF-A0A3M1TAQ1-F1
#
_cell.length_a   1.000
_cell.length_b   1.000
_cell.length_c   1.000
_cell.angle_alpha   90.00
_cell.angle_beta   90.00
_cell.angle_gamma   90.00
#
_symmetry.space_group_name_H-M   'P 1'
#
loop_
_entity.id
_entity.type
_entity.pdbx_description
1 polymer ?
#
loop_
_entity_poly.entity_id
_entity_poly.type
_entity_poly.pdbx_seq_one_letter_code
_entity_poly.pdbx_strand_id
1 'polypeptide(L)'
;MVWVDWVLAVGVALYASPVAAQWVERLREVTPRGADAARLLERPLSQAELALLTEICLLEPEARAKALGELPTEALLRWHVRLEAMPHGERPIFFESGNPADSLRAKGRTVAELLAAEGGARSELLGVLREVLVRELVWRPISLQEAEPLRRWAVEHRYAGIHDLVLDALLGLPSVRDWSEKEGGVRGRAESERLEDPVRSGAWIGLSPEYLQTPYRVFEELIRALNLPAGSTVADMGTAYGRMGFVVGERFPELRFVGYEYLEHRVAPAAASARALGYSNVRFLQADFSAPDFRPVAADVYFTYWSNRNRSVMEALFDRLLEEARRRPEIRIVTSDFDPARAVGADWLVRGERIEVEVGARPRVLDVYRVDPEKLKRARTRAERERAFAAARPAATTAPPRAPLSEAVAREVFDAIRASAIADARRRAAESEGPEREAHRRAASDLARSQLVVLPREGILARGEGERVFVSRGLLDELARQAEGSPETLDPRRMLAVVLGHELAHAAGQRSERAADARGLAYVRGSSLGLGEDAELKRTLDAFLRPTGASHLDATVWRLRHLLRYGSARGRLEALRRAARGQPDPLERYRRADGTLRWAPLLGERALAEVGGAAHFGLALFLKELALVARTGDRARIEEFFDGLAQTDFYVHYGLFVVGARAGEVAYARYLQELVKPRFVQGILRTNAALAAGIALPMLWEGGFEGRAFAVSLGSLGLSAAAVRAGLRSVEWVVSLREAREGGLLGSLAGSRLARLGGWFYTAAELAVVLLAADDLSAWLNERLDEREAKERLAAAGEAFARAVIDPEATSEAVAEAAARHHRAWAEYRDFLYRPLFREDASFAARLERLARSAKLGADARRTARERVAKHPFLKRHLDGEHGSVADYARRLEERRTLALQTELERLLRDREAQRAGLLRAVYSEGLREDSLLAGSELPALLRSAFRRRADLTGGSPRSDVFARLGEERRGEALRAELRRVYRRAARNRLQAYADEAALLEAAGSALRVGGRGEIAAVLDAERRRVEGLRDAERRLFADYVGRKGVAEALRGTKAR
;
A
#
# COMPACT_ATOMS: atom_id res chain seq x y z
N MET A 1 14.87 56.73 9.46
CA MET A 1 15.02 57.79 10.49
C MET A 1 13.68 58.24 11.05
N VAL A 2 12.68 58.63 10.24
CA VAL A 2 11.34 59.06 10.72
C VAL A 2 10.58 58.02 11.58
N TRP A 3 10.91 56.74 11.47
CA TRP A 3 10.27 55.66 12.26
C TRP A 3 10.77 55.57 13.71
N VAL A 4 12.01 56.00 13.99
CA VAL A 4 12.61 55.93 15.33
C VAL A 4 12.12 57.09 16.20
N ASP A 5 11.95 58.27 15.60
CA ASP A 5 11.42 59.45 16.30
C ASP A 5 9.95 59.28 16.70
N TRP A 6 9.17 58.53 15.91
CA TRP A 6 7.76 58.25 16.21
C TRP A 6 7.58 57.27 17.39
N VAL A 7 8.44 56.25 17.47
CA VAL A 7 8.44 55.27 18.58
C VAL A 7 8.88 55.93 19.89
N LEU A 8 9.83 56.87 19.84
CA LEU A 8 10.27 57.64 21.00
C LEU A 8 9.18 58.61 21.49
N ALA A 9 8.46 59.30 20.60
CA ALA A 9 7.38 60.20 20.97
C ALA A 9 6.19 59.48 21.64
N VAL A 10 5.84 58.29 21.14
CA VAL A 10 4.75 57.46 21.70
C VAL A 10 5.18 56.84 23.04
N GLY A 11 6.42 56.39 23.16
CA GLY A 11 6.97 55.83 24.40
C GLY A 11 6.99 56.84 25.55
N VAL A 12 7.31 58.11 25.27
CA VAL A 12 7.31 59.18 26.28
C VAL A 12 5.89 59.64 26.63
N ALA A 13 4.97 59.71 25.65
CA ALA A 13 3.57 60.08 25.90
C ALA A 13 2.81 59.04 26.74
N LEU A 14 3.11 57.75 26.58
CA LEU A 14 2.53 56.67 27.39
C LEU A 14 3.06 56.67 28.83
N TYR A 15 4.26 57.23 29.07
CA TYR A 15 4.91 57.26 30.38
C TYR A 15 4.28 58.26 31.37
N ALA A 16 3.48 59.22 30.87
CA ALA A 16 2.78 60.22 31.70
C ALA A 16 1.30 59.90 31.95
N SER A 17 0.81 58.73 31.53
CA SER A 17 -0.61 58.40 31.58
C SER A 17 -1.06 57.85 32.95
N PRO A 18 -2.23 58.29 33.49
CA PRO A 18 -2.86 57.74 34.69
C PRO A 18 -3.15 56.23 34.62
N VAL A 19 -3.09 55.64 33.42
CA VAL A 19 -3.31 54.21 33.19
C VAL A 19 -2.28 53.35 33.94
N ALA A 20 -1.03 53.80 34.09
CA ALA A 20 0.01 53.05 34.80
C ALA A 20 -0.32 52.83 36.29
N ALA A 21 -1.01 53.79 36.93
CA ALA A 21 -1.43 53.68 38.33
C ALA A 21 -2.54 52.63 38.53
N GLN A 22 -3.46 52.50 37.56
CA GLN A 22 -4.54 51.48 37.61
C GLN A 22 -4.01 50.05 37.45
N TRP A 23 -2.88 49.87 36.76
CA TRP A 23 -2.24 48.55 36.60
C TRP A 23 -1.53 48.06 37.87
N VAL A 24 -0.93 48.98 38.63
CA VAL A 24 -0.29 48.66 39.92
C VAL A 24 -1.32 48.20 40.95
N GLU A 25 -2.53 48.79 40.96
CA GLU A 25 -3.62 48.31 41.81
C GLU A 25 -4.11 46.91 41.42
N ARG A 26 -4.34 46.65 40.13
CA ARG A 26 -4.78 45.31 39.68
C ARG A 26 -3.75 44.22 39.97
N LEU A 27 -2.45 44.53 39.93
CA LEU A 27 -1.39 43.57 40.29
C LEU A 27 -1.44 43.19 41.77
N ARG A 28 -1.84 44.10 42.66
CA ARG A 28 -1.98 43.81 44.10
C ARG A 28 -3.14 42.87 44.43
N GLU A 29 -4.20 42.86 43.62
CA GLU A 29 -5.43 42.09 43.88
C GLU A 29 -5.35 40.61 43.48
N VAL A 30 -4.48 40.25 42.53
CA VAL A 30 -4.57 38.93 41.86
C VAL A 30 -3.78 37.83 42.56
N THR A 31 -2.70 38.14 43.30
CA THR A 31 -1.96 37.15 44.14
C THR A 31 -1.15 37.82 45.26
N PRO A 32 -0.80 37.11 46.35
CA PRO A 32 0.09 37.61 47.41
C PRO A 32 1.49 38.05 46.91
N ARG A 33 1.95 37.53 45.76
CA ARG A 33 3.23 37.91 45.12
C ARG A 33 3.12 39.16 44.23
N GLY A 34 1.90 39.60 43.90
CA GLY A 34 1.65 40.82 43.15
C GLY A 34 2.01 42.10 43.89
N ALA A 35 2.02 42.05 45.23
CA ALA A 35 2.44 43.16 46.09
C ALA A 35 3.96 43.44 46.02
N ASP A 36 4.78 42.42 45.75
CA ASP A 36 6.25 42.59 45.66
C ASP A 36 6.67 43.07 44.26
N ALA A 37 5.97 42.62 43.21
CA ALA A 37 6.11 43.19 41.86
C ALA A 37 5.63 44.65 41.79
N ALA A 38 4.53 44.99 42.48
CA ALA A 38 4.06 46.36 42.60
C ALA A 38 5.10 47.29 43.29
N ARG A 39 5.74 46.83 44.38
CA ARG A 39 6.81 47.56 45.07
C ARG A 39 8.03 47.83 44.19
N LEU A 40 8.38 46.91 43.29
CA LEU A 40 9.47 47.10 42.31
C LEU A 40 9.11 48.11 41.21
N LEU A 41 7.82 48.33 40.94
CA LEU A 41 7.32 49.22 39.89
C LEU A 41 7.04 50.66 40.38
N GLU A 42 6.88 50.86 41.69
CA GLU A 42 6.57 52.16 42.32
C GLU A 42 7.69 53.21 42.23
N ARG A 43 8.94 52.79 41.98
CA ARG A 43 10.05 53.72 41.80
C ARG A 43 10.23 54.05 40.31
N PRO A 44 10.07 55.31 39.88
CA PRO A 44 10.36 55.69 38.50
C PRO A 44 11.85 55.49 38.21
N LEU A 45 12.19 55.06 36.99
CA LEU A 45 13.58 55.07 36.53
C LEU A 45 14.11 56.51 36.63
N SER A 46 15.30 56.66 37.19
CA SER A 46 15.96 57.96 37.23
C SER A 46 16.26 58.46 35.82
N GLN A 47 16.38 59.78 35.65
CA GLN A 47 16.79 60.38 34.36
C GLN A 47 18.13 59.81 33.85
N ALA A 48 19.04 59.43 34.77
CA ALA A 48 20.31 58.79 34.43
C ALA A 48 20.12 57.37 33.88
N GLU A 49 19.22 56.56 34.47
CA GLU A 49 18.90 55.20 33.97
C GLU A 49 18.21 55.26 32.60
N LEU A 50 17.32 56.26 32.39
CA LEU A 50 16.66 56.48 31.09
C LEU A 50 17.64 56.95 30.01
N ALA A 51 18.55 57.87 30.33
CA ALA A 51 19.59 58.32 29.41
C ALA A 51 20.52 57.16 29.02
N LEU A 52 20.96 56.36 30.00
CA LEU A 52 21.84 55.21 29.77
C LEU A 52 21.17 54.13 28.90
N LEU A 53 19.91 53.80 29.15
CA LEU A 53 19.16 52.85 28.33
C LEU A 53 18.92 53.37 26.90
N THR A 54 18.80 54.69 26.74
CA THR A 54 18.66 55.33 25.43
C THR A 54 19.96 55.26 24.63
N GLU A 55 21.10 55.54 25.27
CA GLU A 55 22.43 55.38 24.68
C GLU A 55 22.71 53.92 24.28
N ILE A 56 22.38 52.95 25.14
CA ILE A 56 22.57 51.51 24.86
C ILE A 56 21.72 51.07 23.66
N CYS A 57 20.50 51.57 23.51
CA CYS A 57 19.63 51.26 22.37
C CYS A 57 20.13 51.81 21.03
N LEU A 58 21.04 52.79 21.05
CA LEU A 58 21.66 53.36 19.85
C LEU A 58 22.96 52.64 19.44
N LEU A 59 23.48 51.72 20.27
CA LEU A 59 24.66 50.93 19.95
C LEU A 59 24.36 49.83 18.91
N GLU A 60 25.37 49.49 18.12
CA GLU A 60 25.37 48.32 17.22
C GLU A 60 25.14 47.02 18.00
N PRO A 61 24.55 45.96 17.39
CA PRO A 61 24.02 44.79 18.12
C PRO A 61 25.01 44.13 19.10
N GLU A 62 26.27 43.99 18.71
CA GLU A 62 27.32 43.36 19.53
C GLU A 62 27.74 44.25 20.71
N ALA A 63 27.87 45.56 20.49
CA ALA A 63 28.19 46.53 21.53
C ALA A 63 27.02 46.72 22.50
N ARG A 64 25.79 46.65 22.00
CA ARG A 64 24.56 46.67 22.79
C ARG A 64 24.46 45.46 23.71
N ALA A 65 24.71 44.25 23.20
CA ALA A 65 24.68 43.03 24.01
C ALA A 65 25.71 43.07 25.14
N LYS A 66 26.91 43.60 24.86
CA LYS A 66 27.95 43.80 25.87
C LYS A 66 27.55 44.85 26.92
N ALA A 67 27.06 46.01 26.49
CA ALA A 67 26.64 47.09 27.41
C ALA A 67 25.44 46.69 28.27
N LEU A 68 24.50 45.91 27.74
CA LEU A 68 23.40 45.32 28.52
C LEU A 68 23.91 44.31 29.56
N GLY A 69 24.97 43.55 29.26
CA GLY A 69 25.59 42.61 30.19
C GLY A 69 26.32 43.28 31.37
N GLU A 70 26.65 44.56 31.26
CA GLU A 70 27.33 45.35 32.31
C GLU A 70 26.36 46.11 33.23
N LEU A 71 25.05 46.08 32.93
CA LEU A 71 24.05 46.73 33.78
C LEU A 71 23.80 45.95 35.09
N PRO A 72 23.53 46.65 36.21
CA PRO A 72 23.12 46.00 37.45
C PRO A 72 21.87 45.13 37.23
N THR A 73 21.88 43.91 37.77
CA THR A 73 20.82 42.91 37.60
C THR A 73 19.42 43.44 37.93
N GLU A 74 19.32 44.35 38.90
CA GLU A 74 18.05 44.99 39.29
C GLU A 74 17.47 45.90 38.19
N ALA A 75 18.31 46.59 37.41
CA ALA A 75 17.87 47.44 36.31
C ALA A 75 17.37 46.60 35.11
N LEU A 76 18.07 45.50 34.80
CA LEU A 76 17.67 44.53 33.76
C LEU A 76 16.35 43.83 34.11
N LEU A 77 16.18 43.42 35.36
CA LEU A 77 14.94 42.79 35.85
C LEU A 77 13.75 43.75 35.79
N ARG A 78 13.94 45.02 36.21
CA ARG A 78 12.88 46.04 36.10
C ARG A 78 12.48 46.32 34.65
N TRP A 79 13.44 46.31 33.73
CA TRP A 79 13.17 46.50 32.30
C TRP A 79 12.44 45.30 31.69
N HIS A 80 12.88 44.08 31.98
CA HIS A 80 12.29 42.83 31.49
C HIS A 80 10.84 42.62 31.99
N VAL A 81 10.59 42.85 33.29
CA VAL A 81 9.23 42.75 33.87
C VAL A 81 8.27 43.75 33.23
N ARG A 82 8.75 44.93 32.83
CA ARG A 82 7.93 45.94 32.14
C ARG A 82 7.68 45.62 30.66
N LEU A 83 8.63 44.98 29.97
CA LEU A 83 8.45 44.50 28.59
C LEU A 83 7.45 43.34 28.50
N GLU A 84 7.47 42.42 29.46
CA GLU A 84 6.52 41.30 29.52
C GLU A 84 5.08 41.73 29.85
N ALA A 85 4.91 42.88 30.52
CA ALA A 85 3.58 43.44 30.79
C ALA A 85 2.91 44.06 29.54
N MET A 86 3.61 44.18 28.40
CA MET A 86 3.03 44.73 27.16
C MET A 86 2.20 43.69 26.38
N PRO A 87 1.06 44.07 25.77
CA PRO A 87 0.26 43.19 24.92
C PRO A 87 1.08 42.64 23.74
N HIS A 88 0.81 41.40 23.32
CA HIS A 88 1.59 40.69 22.30
C HIS A 88 1.74 41.41 20.94
N GLY A 89 0.88 42.37 20.61
CA GLY A 89 0.96 43.16 19.39
C GLY A 89 1.86 44.40 19.45
N GLU A 90 2.34 44.76 20.65
CA GLU A 90 3.11 46.00 20.90
C GLU A 90 4.54 45.72 21.39
N ARG A 91 4.92 44.45 21.55
CA ARG A 91 6.29 44.07 21.92
C ARG A 91 7.23 44.28 20.74
N PRO A 92 8.29 45.10 20.85
CA PRO A 92 9.26 45.24 19.78
C PRO A 92 10.10 43.94 19.69
N ILE A 93 10.22 43.39 18.48
CA ILE A 93 10.97 42.16 18.22
C ILE A 93 12.47 42.44 18.36
N PHE A 94 13.02 42.24 19.56
CA PHE A 94 14.45 42.36 19.80
C PHE A 94 14.90 41.31 20.82
N PHE A 95 15.01 40.04 20.45
CA PHE A 95 15.92 39.07 21.10
C PHE A 95 16.02 37.82 20.20
N GLU A 96 17.04 37.76 19.34
CA GLU A 96 17.44 36.51 18.66
C GLU A 96 18.95 36.24 18.74
N SER A 97 19.74 36.94 19.56
CA SER A 97 21.21 36.77 19.52
C SER A 97 21.98 36.90 20.84
N GLY A 98 21.46 36.38 21.96
CA GLY A 98 22.23 36.22 23.20
C GLY A 98 22.21 34.77 23.70
N ASN A 99 23.38 34.12 23.78
CA ASN A 99 23.56 32.73 24.20
C ASN A 99 23.42 32.58 25.73
N PRO A 100 22.37 31.94 26.27
CA PRO A 100 22.16 31.76 27.71
C PRO A 100 23.25 30.92 28.40
N ALA A 101 23.98 30.10 27.64
CA ALA A 101 25.01 29.21 28.17
C ALA A 101 26.21 29.96 28.79
N ASP A 102 26.50 31.18 28.32
CA ASP A 102 27.65 31.95 28.80
C ASP A 102 27.41 32.55 30.21
N SER A 103 26.15 32.82 30.56
CA SER A 103 25.74 33.26 31.91
C SER A 103 25.72 32.12 32.93
N LEU A 104 25.55 30.87 32.46
CA LEU A 104 25.56 29.67 33.31
C LEU A 104 26.97 29.20 33.65
N ARG A 105 27.95 29.35 32.74
CA ARG A 105 29.37 29.05 33.00
C ARG A 105 29.96 29.83 34.18
N ALA A 106 29.51 31.06 34.39
CA ALA A 106 30.00 31.91 35.49
C ALA A 106 29.58 31.42 36.89
N LYS A 107 28.67 30.43 37.00
CA LYS A 107 27.96 30.12 38.27
C LYS A 107 28.16 28.71 38.83
N GLY A 108 28.87 27.82 38.14
CA GLY A 108 29.34 26.53 38.70
C GLY A 108 28.26 25.57 39.26
N ARG A 109 27.01 25.63 38.78
CA ARG A 109 25.92 24.75 39.26
C ARG A 109 25.76 23.49 38.41
N THR A 110 25.34 22.39 39.04
CA THR A 110 25.03 21.12 38.39
C THR A 110 23.62 21.12 37.77
N VAL A 111 23.40 20.29 36.74
CA VAL A 111 22.09 20.15 36.06
C VAL A 111 20.97 19.73 37.04
N ALA A 112 21.30 18.95 38.06
CA ALA A 112 20.35 18.54 39.10
C ALA A 112 19.89 19.73 39.98
N GLU A 113 20.76 20.70 40.25
CA GLU A 113 20.43 21.89 41.04
C GLU A 113 19.59 22.91 40.26
N LEU A 114 19.72 22.94 38.92
CA LEU A 114 18.88 23.75 38.03
C LEU A 114 17.43 23.23 37.99
N LEU A 115 17.23 21.91 37.99
CA LEU A 115 15.90 21.29 37.94
C LEU A 115 15.12 21.44 39.25
N ALA A 116 15.80 21.66 40.38
CA ALA A 116 15.17 21.86 41.68
C ALA A 116 14.74 23.32 41.96
N ALA A 117 15.25 24.30 41.20
CA ALA A 117 15.19 25.71 41.60
C ALA A 117 14.12 26.58 40.90
N GLU A 118 13.50 26.17 39.78
CA GLU A 118 12.62 27.06 39.02
C GLU A 118 11.22 26.49 38.73
N GLY A 119 10.21 27.12 39.33
CA GLY A 119 8.80 26.98 38.95
C GLY A 119 8.33 28.23 38.22
N GLY A 120 8.42 28.25 36.88
CA GLY A 120 7.79 29.34 36.11
C GLY A 120 8.03 29.40 34.59
N ALA A 121 9.24 29.16 34.08
CA ALA A 121 9.56 29.44 32.67
C ALA A 121 9.51 28.18 31.79
N ARG A 122 8.31 27.80 31.32
CA ARG A 122 8.05 26.45 30.75
C ARG A 122 8.59 26.20 29.33
N SER A 123 8.83 27.21 28.50
CA SER A 123 9.32 27.04 27.12
C SER A 123 10.80 27.37 26.93
N GLU A 124 11.33 28.35 27.65
CA GLU A 124 12.75 28.73 27.59
C GLU A 124 13.64 27.75 28.35
N LEU A 125 13.19 27.22 29.50
CA LEU A 125 13.92 26.17 30.23
C LEU A 125 14.08 24.90 29.37
N LEU A 126 13.12 24.60 28.49
CA LEU A 126 13.22 23.49 27.53
C LEU A 126 14.23 23.78 26.40
N GLY A 127 14.34 25.03 25.96
CA GLY A 127 15.38 25.46 25.02
C GLY A 127 16.78 25.38 25.63
N VAL A 128 16.91 25.83 26.88
CA VAL A 128 18.17 25.83 27.64
C VAL A 128 18.57 24.42 28.07
N LEU A 129 17.66 23.60 28.63
CA LEU A 129 17.95 22.19 28.95
C LEU A 129 18.32 21.42 27.69
N ARG A 130 17.69 21.70 26.56
CA ARG A 130 18.03 21.07 25.27
C ARG A 130 19.43 21.46 24.80
N GLU A 131 19.81 22.75 24.83
CA GLU A 131 21.17 23.16 24.45
C GLU A 131 22.24 22.70 25.46
N VAL A 132 21.95 22.77 26.75
CA VAL A 132 22.88 22.38 27.83
C VAL A 132 23.08 20.86 27.83
N LEU A 133 22.02 20.05 27.75
CA LEU A 133 22.15 18.59 27.67
C LEU A 133 22.84 18.16 26.37
N VAL A 134 22.57 18.83 25.24
CA VAL A 134 23.18 18.50 23.95
C VAL A 134 24.61 19.01 23.81
N ARG A 135 25.08 19.98 24.61
CA ARG A 135 26.49 20.45 24.57
C ARG A 135 27.36 19.91 25.70
N GLU A 136 26.83 19.71 26.90
CA GLU A 136 27.62 19.30 28.08
C GLU A 136 27.72 17.76 28.24
N LEU A 137 26.75 16.96 27.75
CA LEU A 137 26.78 15.49 27.88
C LEU A 137 27.48 14.76 26.72
N VAL A 138 28.18 15.49 25.85
CA VAL A 138 28.62 14.98 24.52
C VAL A 138 29.80 13.99 24.55
N TRP A 139 30.35 13.60 25.70
CA TRP A 139 31.57 12.78 25.69
C TRP A 139 31.41 11.31 26.09
N ARG A 140 30.23 10.88 26.57
CA ARG A 140 29.99 9.47 26.87
C ARG A 140 28.49 9.11 26.79
N PRO A 141 28.10 8.07 26.03
CA PRO A 141 26.76 7.50 26.11
C PRO A 141 26.46 7.05 27.54
N ILE A 142 25.30 7.42 28.07
CA ILE A 142 24.84 6.96 29.39
C ILE A 142 23.74 5.90 29.24
N SER A 143 23.61 5.02 30.23
CA SER A 143 22.61 3.96 30.27
C SER A 143 21.17 4.50 30.47
N LEU A 144 20.15 3.74 30.09
CA LEU A 144 18.74 4.05 30.33
C LEU A 144 18.41 4.15 31.83
N GLN A 145 19.14 3.45 32.69
CA GLN A 145 19.02 3.45 34.13
C GLN A 145 19.56 4.75 34.70
N GLU A 146 20.68 5.24 34.18
CA GLU A 146 21.20 6.58 34.49
C GLU A 146 20.25 7.69 33.99
N ALA A 147 19.56 7.46 32.87
CA ALA A 147 18.57 8.40 32.32
C ALA A 147 17.17 8.32 32.99
N GLU A 148 16.89 7.31 33.83
CA GLU A 148 15.57 7.05 34.41
C GLU A 148 15.01 8.20 35.29
N PRO A 149 15.80 8.94 36.07
CA PRO A 149 15.29 10.12 36.78
C PRO A 149 14.75 11.20 35.83
N LEU A 150 15.45 11.44 34.72
CA LEU A 150 15.04 12.40 33.69
C LEU A 150 13.79 11.91 32.94
N ARG A 151 13.71 10.59 32.72
CA ARG A 151 12.52 9.91 32.19
C ARG A 151 11.29 10.14 33.06
N ARG A 152 11.38 9.80 34.35
CA ARG A 152 10.28 9.97 35.30
C ARG A 152 9.79 11.42 35.33
N TRP A 153 10.71 12.36 35.42
CA TRP A 153 10.40 13.78 35.35
C TRP A 153 9.64 14.16 34.06
N ALA A 154 10.12 13.74 32.90
CA ALA A 154 9.47 14.06 31.62
C ALA A 154 8.06 13.44 31.49
N VAL A 155 7.87 12.21 31.98
CA VAL A 155 6.57 11.52 31.97
C VAL A 155 5.57 12.19 32.91
N GLU A 156 5.98 12.51 34.14
CA GLU A 156 5.15 13.21 35.13
C GLU A 156 4.61 14.54 34.58
N HIS A 157 5.38 15.19 33.71
CA HIS A 157 5.02 16.47 33.10
C HIS A 157 4.39 16.34 31.69
N ARG A 158 3.99 15.13 31.28
CA ARG A 158 3.30 14.82 30.02
C ARG A 158 4.12 15.11 28.74
N TYR A 159 5.44 15.04 28.80
CA TYR A 159 6.34 15.24 27.65
C TYR A 159 6.79 13.91 27.01
N ALA A 160 5.86 12.98 26.78
CA ALA A 160 6.18 11.62 26.35
C ALA A 160 6.99 11.55 25.03
N GLY A 161 6.75 12.45 24.07
CA GLY A 161 7.50 12.49 22.80
C GLY A 161 8.90 13.11 22.92
N ILE A 162 9.11 14.03 23.88
CA ILE A 162 10.41 14.68 24.11
C ILE A 162 11.35 13.72 24.85
N HIS A 163 10.79 12.89 25.73
CA HIS A 163 11.53 11.88 26.48
C HIS A 163 12.40 10.99 25.59
N ASP A 164 11.81 10.39 24.55
CA ASP A 164 12.55 9.46 23.71
C ASP A 164 13.63 10.15 22.87
N LEU A 165 13.42 11.42 22.49
CA LEU A 165 14.43 12.23 21.80
C LEU A 165 15.61 12.56 22.72
N VAL A 166 15.33 12.80 24.00
CA VAL A 166 16.36 13.02 25.02
C VAL A 166 17.14 11.71 25.23
N LEU A 167 16.46 10.57 25.37
CA LEU A 167 17.14 9.28 25.47
C LEU A 167 18.02 8.98 24.25
N ASP A 168 17.52 9.22 23.04
CA ASP A 168 18.33 9.05 21.83
C ASP A 168 19.61 9.90 21.90
N ALA A 169 19.50 11.16 22.29
CA ALA A 169 20.65 12.04 22.43
C ALA A 169 21.63 11.57 23.51
N LEU A 170 21.13 11.10 24.66
CA LEU A 170 21.92 10.55 25.76
C LEU A 170 22.64 9.24 25.40
N LEU A 171 22.04 8.46 24.51
CA LEU A 171 22.65 7.26 23.93
C LEU A 171 23.63 7.61 22.80
N GLY A 172 23.84 8.88 22.47
CA GLY A 172 24.69 9.30 21.35
C GLY A 172 24.11 8.99 19.97
N LEU A 173 22.79 8.77 19.88
CA LEU A 173 22.08 8.57 18.63
C LEU A 173 21.77 9.94 18.00
N PRO A 174 21.88 10.09 16.66
CA PRO A 174 21.49 11.31 15.98
C PRO A 174 20.03 11.66 16.28
N SER A 175 19.74 12.93 16.61
CA SER A 175 18.36 13.33 16.84
C SER A 175 17.55 13.24 15.54
N VAL A 176 16.26 12.94 15.64
CA VAL A 176 15.36 12.92 14.46
C VAL A 176 15.32 14.29 13.75
N ARG A 177 15.71 15.37 14.44
CA ARG A 177 15.88 16.70 13.85
C ARG A 177 17.18 16.83 13.04
N ASP A 178 18.31 16.31 13.54
CA ASP A 178 19.54 16.20 12.75
C ASP A 178 19.29 15.43 11.45
N TRP A 179 18.41 14.44 11.48
CA TRP A 179 17.95 13.70 10.31
C TRP A 179 17.14 14.56 9.34
N SER A 180 16.10 15.27 9.83
CA SER A 180 15.31 16.21 9.02
C SER A 180 16.16 17.28 8.36
N GLU A 181 17.19 17.77 9.05
CA GLU A 181 18.06 18.85 8.58
C GLU A 181 19.17 18.33 7.64
N LYS A 182 19.78 17.17 7.91
CA LYS A 182 20.88 16.60 7.09
C LYS A 182 20.41 15.86 5.84
N GLU A 183 19.30 15.12 5.89
CA GLU A 183 18.76 14.42 4.71
C GLU A 183 17.94 15.32 3.79
N GLY A 184 17.36 16.42 4.30
CA GLY A 184 16.84 17.52 3.45
C GLY A 184 17.96 18.29 2.73
N GLY A 185 19.20 18.18 3.21
CA GLY A 185 20.41 18.82 2.69
C GLY A 185 21.12 18.08 1.55
N VAL A 186 22.23 18.65 1.08
CA VAL A 186 22.99 18.24 -0.13
C VAL A 186 23.60 16.84 -0.03
N ARG A 187 23.93 16.35 1.16
CA ARG A 187 24.58 15.03 1.36
C ARG A 187 23.58 13.85 1.26
N GLY A 188 22.39 13.98 1.85
CA GLY A 188 21.30 12.99 1.67
C GLY A 188 20.81 12.90 0.22
N ARG A 189 20.92 13.99 -0.56
CA ARG A 189 20.67 13.99 -2.01
C ARG A 189 21.66 13.12 -2.79
N ALA A 190 22.95 13.21 -2.50
CA ALA A 190 23.96 12.44 -3.25
C ALA A 190 23.86 10.92 -2.97
N GLU A 191 23.46 10.52 -1.76
CA GLU A 191 23.32 9.11 -1.37
C GLU A 191 22.00 8.51 -1.89
N SER A 192 20.90 9.28 -1.83
CA SER A 192 19.64 8.92 -2.52
C SER A 192 19.74 8.95 -4.05
N GLU A 193 20.73 9.64 -4.63
CA GLU A 193 21.06 9.65 -6.06
C GLU A 193 21.90 8.44 -6.51
N ARG A 194 22.68 7.81 -5.62
CA ARG A 194 23.43 6.57 -5.92
C ARG A 194 22.57 5.30 -5.83
N LEU A 195 21.42 5.39 -5.18
CA LEU A 195 20.44 4.31 -5.11
C LEU A 195 19.60 4.33 -6.41
N GLU A 196 19.75 3.31 -7.26
CA GLU A 196 19.10 3.20 -8.58
C GLU A 196 17.55 3.18 -8.54
N ASP A 197 16.92 3.22 -7.36
CA ASP A 197 15.47 3.26 -7.20
C ASP A 197 15.00 4.30 -6.15
N PRO A 198 14.60 5.52 -6.57
CA PRO A 198 14.12 6.57 -5.67
C PRO A 198 12.76 6.28 -5.01
N VAL A 199 12.07 5.18 -5.38
CA VAL A 199 10.84 4.71 -4.70
C VAL A 199 11.15 4.19 -3.28
N ARG A 200 12.40 3.87 -2.96
CA ARG A 200 12.78 3.28 -1.66
C ARG A 200 12.95 4.27 -0.50
N SER A 201 13.17 5.57 -0.73
CA SER A 201 13.60 6.51 0.34
C SER A 201 12.63 7.65 0.70
N GLY A 202 11.64 7.98 -0.15
CA GLY A 202 10.85 9.22 0.01
C GLY A 202 9.66 9.21 0.97
N ALA A 203 9.19 8.04 1.44
CA ALA A 203 7.90 7.91 2.15
C ALA A 203 7.90 8.41 3.62
N TRP A 204 9.05 8.83 4.14
CA TRP A 204 9.24 9.11 5.57
C TRP A 204 9.45 10.60 5.88
N ILE A 205 9.71 11.41 4.86
CA ILE A 205 9.99 12.84 5.00
C ILE A 205 8.70 13.56 5.42
N GLY A 206 8.72 14.18 6.61
CA GLY A 206 7.62 14.99 7.13
C GLY A 206 6.71 14.33 8.18
N LEU A 207 6.96 13.06 8.55
CA LEU A 207 6.28 12.42 9.69
C LEU A 207 6.94 12.83 11.02
N SER A 208 6.15 12.94 12.10
CA SER A 208 6.71 13.25 13.42
C SER A 208 7.59 12.10 13.93
N PRO A 209 8.60 12.36 14.77
CA PRO A 209 9.43 11.32 15.39
C PRO A 209 8.61 10.21 16.07
N GLU A 210 7.45 10.55 16.64
CA GLU A 210 6.56 9.61 17.34
C GLU A 210 5.84 8.64 16.40
N TYR A 211 5.68 9.02 15.12
CA TYR A 211 5.19 8.12 14.07
C TYR A 211 6.31 7.29 13.46
N LEU A 212 7.53 7.83 13.39
CA LEU A 212 8.68 7.16 12.77
C LEU A 212 9.34 6.13 13.66
N GLN A 213 9.27 6.30 14.99
CA GLN A 213 9.98 5.45 15.93
C GLN A 213 9.07 4.94 17.03
N THR A 214 9.13 3.63 17.27
CA THR A 214 8.46 3.01 18.41
C THR A 214 9.15 3.47 19.71
N PRO A 215 8.39 3.99 20.70
CA PRO A 215 8.93 4.43 21.99
C PRO A 215 9.62 3.33 22.79
N TYR A 216 10.63 3.68 23.60
CA TYR A 216 11.37 2.73 24.46
C TYR A 216 10.43 1.93 25.38
N ARG A 217 9.42 2.61 25.95
CA ARG A 217 8.42 1.99 26.83
C ARG A 217 7.62 0.89 26.11
N VAL A 218 7.28 1.08 24.83
CA VAL A 218 6.56 0.08 24.05
C VAL A 218 7.40 -1.20 23.92
N PHE A 219 8.69 -1.05 23.64
CA PHE A 219 9.59 -2.20 23.56
C PHE A 219 9.77 -2.90 24.91
N GLU A 220 9.88 -2.13 26.00
CA GLU A 220 9.98 -2.69 27.36
C GLU A 220 8.74 -3.53 27.71
N GLU A 221 7.55 -2.98 27.49
CA GLU A 221 6.28 -3.69 27.74
C GLU A 221 6.08 -4.88 26.78
N LEU A 222 6.47 -4.73 25.51
CA LEU A 222 6.46 -5.83 24.54
C LEU A 222 7.33 -7.00 25.02
N ILE A 223 8.59 -6.75 25.38
CA ILE A 223 9.51 -7.83 25.79
C ILE A 223 9.00 -8.52 27.06
N ARG A 224 8.47 -7.76 28.03
CA ARG A 224 7.83 -8.35 29.23
C ARG A 224 6.64 -9.23 28.88
N ALA A 225 5.74 -8.73 28.03
CA ALA A 225 4.53 -9.44 27.63
C ALA A 225 4.85 -10.73 26.86
N LEU A 226 5.92 -10.74 26.06
CA LEU A 226 6.37 -11.94 25.34
C LEU A 226 6.93 -13.04 26.26
N ASN A 227 7.32 -12.70 27.50
CA ASN A 227 7.83 -13.58 28.54
C ASN A 227 8.83 -14.62 27.99
N LEU A 228 9.91 -14.12 27.39
CA LEU A 228 10.90 -14.94 26.71
C LEU A 228 11.82 -15.69 27.70
N PRO A 229 12.12 -16.98 27.49
CA PRO A 229 13.13 -17.68 28.27
C PRO A 229 14.51 -17.03 28.15
N ALA A 230 15.32 -17.11 29.21
CA ALA A 230 16.72 -16.70 29.17
C ALA A 230 17.46 -17.40 28.00
N GLY A 231 18.30 -16.64 27.31
CA GLY A 231 19.01 -17.08 26.10
C GLY A 231 18.22 -16.95 24.80
N SER A 232 16.93 -16.60 24.85
CA SER A 232 16.14 -16.35 23.64
C SER A 232 16.72 -15.19 22.83
N THR A 233 16.56 -15.28 21.51
CA THR A 233 17.03 -14.29 20.55
C THR A 233 15.84 -13.51 19.97
N VAL A 234 15.95 -12.19 19.97
CA VAL A 234 14.99 -11.26 19.36
C VAL A 234 15.66 -10.59 18.17
N ALA A 235 14.99 -10.63 17.02
CA ALA A 235 15.45 -9.96 15.81
C ALA A 235 14.48 -8.85 15.39
N ASP A 236 15.01 -7.66 15.10
CA ASP A 236 14.23 -6.49 14.69
C ASP A 236 14.49 -6.19 13.20
N MET A 237 13.45 -6.36 12.38
CA MET A 237 13.47 -6.25 10.92
C MET A 237 13.13 -4.80 10.50
N GLY A 238 14.14 -3.93 10.56
CA GLY A 238 13.99 -2.48 10.34
C GLY A 238 14.23 -1.69 11.62
N THR A 239 15.37 -1.93 12.28
CA THR A 239 15.65 -1.46 13.64
C THR A 239 15.92 0.04 13.73
N ALA A 240 16.11 0.74 12.60
CA ALA A 240 16.50 2.15 12.55
C ALA A 240 17.71 2.43 13.45
N TYR A 241 17.57 3.29 14.45
CA TYR A 241 18.63 3.61 15.42
C TYR A 241 18.72 2.63 16.59
N GLY A 242 17.95 1.55 16.59
CA GLY A 242 18.17 0.43 17.50
C GLY A 242 17.55 0.54 18.89
N ARG A 243 16.51 1.35 19.09
CA ARG A 243 15.86 1.57 20.40
C ARG A 243 15.52 0.27 21.12
N MET A 244 14.96 -0.71 20.40
CA MET A 244 14.65 -2.04 20.96
C MET A 244 15.91 -2.76 21.47
N GLY A 245 17.01 -2.65 20.73
CA GLY A 245 18.30 -3.21 21.11
C GLY A 245 18.84 -2.61 22.40
N PHE A 246 18.68 -1.30 22.62
CA PHE A 246 19.08 -0.67 23.89
C PHE A 246 18.20 -1.11 25.06
N VAL A 247 16.88 -1.27 24.85
CA VAL A 247 15.99 -1.84 25.87
C VAL A 247 16.41 -3.26 26.24
N VAL A 248 16.68 -4.12 25.25
CA VAL A 248 17.11 -5.51 25.49
C VAL A 248 18.49 -5.57 26.15
N GLY A 249 19.46 -4.78 25.65
CA GLY A 249 20.83 -4.75 26.16
C GLY A 249 20.92 -4.44 27.64
N GLU A 250 20.00 -3.59 28.12
CA GLU A 250 20.06 -3.09 29.48
C GLU A 250 19.07 -3.74 30.43
N ARG A 251 17.81 -3.90 30.01
CA ARG A 251 16.74 -4.37 30.90
C ARG A 251 16.54 -5.88 30.85
N PHE A 252 17.06 -6.53 29.80
CA PHE A 252 16.92 -7.97 29.57
C PHE A 252 18.27 -8.59 29.13
N PRO A 253 19.33 -8.44 29.94
CA PRO A 253 20.68 -8.90 29.59
C PRO A 253 20.78 -10.42 29.35
N GLU A 254 19.80 -11.19 29.83
CA GLU A 254 19.66 -12.62 29.58
C GLU A 254 19.20 -12.95 28.15
N LEU A 255 18.65 -11.99 27.42
CA LEU A 255 18.20 -12.15 26.03
C LEU A 255 19.30 -11.72 25.06
N ARG A 256 19.23 -12.19 23.82
CA ARG A 256 20.09 -11.76 22.71
C ARG A 256 19.29 -10.91 21.73
N PHE A 257 19.89 -9.85 21.21
CA PHE A 257 19.25 -8.96 20.25
C PHE A 257 20.06 -8.82 18.96
N VAL A 258 19.38 -8.88 17.81
CA VAL A 258 19.93 -8.55 16.49
C VAL A 258 19.00 -7.61 15.74
N GLY A 259 19.42 -6.37 15.53
CA GLY A 259 18.69 -5.40 14.73
C GLY A 259 19.23 -5.31 13.31
N TYR A 260 18.35 -5.39 12.32
CA TYR A 260 18.68 -5.20 10.90
C TYR A 260 18.18 -3.86 10.40
N GLU A 261 19.00 -3.12 9.67
CA GLU A 261 18.61 -1.88 9.01
C GLU A 261 19.36 -1.72 7.69
N TYR A 262 18.71 -1.15 6.69
CA TYR A 262 19.28 -0.98 5.36
C TYR A 262 20.32 0.17 5.33
N LEU A 263 20.06 1.22 6.09
CA LEU A 263 20.85 2.45 6.12
C LEU A 263 22.02 2.34 7.10
N GLU A 264 23.25 2.25 6.57
CA GLU A 264 24.49 2.16 7.37
C GLU A 264 24.62 3.29 8.39
N HIS A 265 24.24 4.52 8.02
CA HIS A 265 24.34 5.68 8.89
C HIS A 265 23.42 5.63 10.13
N ARG A 266 22.46 4.69 10.17
CA ARG A 266 21.64 4.42 11.37
C ARG A 266 22.22 3.27 12.19
N VAL A 267 22.72 2.24 11.52
CA VAL A 267 23.37 1.08 12.14
C VAL A 267 24.66 1.48 12.85
N ALA A 268 25.50 2.31 12.23
CA ALA A 268 26.82 2.64 12.76
C ALA A 268 26.78 3.37 14.11
N PRO A 269 25.97 4.44 14.31
CA PRO A 269 25.81 5.06 15.63
C PRO A 269 25.24 4.09 16.67
N ALA A 270 24.19 3.33 16.32
CA ALA A 270 23.59 2.37 17.24
C ALA A 270 24.60 1.32 17.72
N ALA A 271 25.41 0.78 16.80
CA ALA A 271 26.48 -0.16 17.11
C ALA A 271 27.60 0.45 17.95
N ALA A 272 27.98 1.70 17.68
CA ALA A 272 28.98 2.41 18.48
C ALA A 272 28.51 2.63 19.91
N SER A 273 27.26 3.08 20.09
CA SER A 273 26.66 3.31 21.39
C SER A 273 26.49 2.02 22.19
N ALA A 274 26.01 0.93 21.58
CA ALA A 274 25.90 -0.36 22.28
C ALA A 274 27.26 -0.90 22.74
N ARG A 275 28.33 -0.72 21.94
CA ARG A 275 29.70 -1.05 22.37
C ARG A 275 30.17 -0.18 23.52
N ALA A 276 29.93 1.12 23.46
CA ALA A 276 30.32 2.06 24.51
C ALA A 276 29.61 1.79 25.85
N LEU A 277 28.38 1.29 25.80
CA LEU A 277 27.59 0.88 26.97
C LEU A 277 27.91 -0.55 27.45
N GLY A 278 28.77 -1.30 26.74
CA GLY A 278 29.15 -2.66 27.12
C GLY A 278 28.07 -3.73 26.86
N TYR A 279 27.10 -3.45 25.97
CA TYR A 279 26.01 -4.38 25.66
C TYR A 279 26.49 -5.51 24.75
N SER A 280 27.06 -6.56 25.36
CA SER A 280 27.60 -7.73 24.66
C SER A 280 26.53 -8.61 24.00
N ASN A 281 25.28 -8.51 24.45
CA ASN A 281 24.12 -9.25 23.96
C ASN A 281 23.37 -8.56 22.80
N VAL A 282 23.83 -7.38 22.35
CA VAL A 282 23.17 -6.57 21.31
C VAL A 282 24.06 -6.47 20.08
N ARG A 283 23.49 -6.71 18.90
CA ARG A 283 24.16 -6.50 17.60
C ARG A 283 23.26 -5.73 16.64
N PHE A 284 23.84 -4.80 15.89
CA PHE A 284 23.18 -4.09 14.80
C PHE A 284 23.91 -4.41 13.49
N LEU A 285 23.16 -4.79 12.46
CA LEU A 285 23.68 -5.25 11.17
C LEU A 285 23.04 -4.46 10.03
N GLN A 286 23.86 -4.05 9.07
CA GLN A 286 23.36 -3.50 7.82
C GLN A 286 22.88 -4.64 6.90
N ALA A 287 21.63 -4.57 6.42
CA ALA A 287 21.09 -5.59 5.53
C ALA A 287 20.00 -5.05 4.58
N ASP A 288 20.00 -5.53 3.33
CA ASP A 288 18.90 -5.35 2.38
C ASP A 288 18.04 -6.62 2.34
N PHE A 289 16.77 -6.52 2.78
CA PHE A 289 15.85 -7.66 2.78
C PHE A 289 15.48 -8.17 1.38
N SER A 290 15.68 -7.35 0.34
CA SER A 290 15.51 -7.75 -1.05
C SER A 290 16.73 -8.46 -1.63
N ALA A 291 17.87 -8.46 -0.92
CA ALA A 291 19.05 -9.16 -1.38
C ALA A 291 18.79 -10.68 -1.39
N PRO A 292 19.14 -11.39 -2.49
CA PRO A 292 18.83 -12.80 -2.65
C PRO A 292 19.61 -13.70 -1.66
N ASP A 293 20.72 -13.22 -1.12
CA ASP A 293 21.57 -13.85 -0.14
C ASP A 293 21.25 -13.47 1.32
N PHE A 294 20.40 -12.46 1.55
CA PHE A 294 19.98 -12.11 2.90
C PHE A 294 19.30 -13.30 3.60
N ARG A 295 19.81 -13.64 4.78
CA ARG A 295 19.22 -14.65 5.68
C ARG A 295 19.14 -14.04 7.08
N PRO A 296 17.94 -13.94 7.68
CA PRO A 296 17.84 -13.48 9.05
C PRO A 296 18.51 -14.49 9.99
N VAL A 297 19.10 -14.01 11.09
CA VAL A 297 19.58 -14.89 12.17
C VAL A 297 18.40 -15.67 12.74
N ALA A 298 18.63 -16.92 13.12
CA ALA A 298 17.62 -17.73 13.79
C ALA A 298 17.24 -17.07 15.13
N ALA A 299 16.02 -16.52 15.20
CA ALA A 299 15.47 -15.85 16.38
C ALA A 299 14.17 -16.50 16.82
N ASP A 300 13.87 -16.41 18.11
CA ASP A 300 12.60 -16.87 18.70
C ASP A 300 11.47 -15.89 18.42
N VAL A 301 11.82 -14.61 18.30
CA VAL A 301 10.91 -13.51 17.98
C VAL A 301 11.48 -12.65 16.87
N TYR A 302 10.66 -12.39 15.86
CA TYR A 302 10.91 -11.41 14.81
C TYR A 302 9.96 -10.23 14.98
N PHE A 303 10.47 -9.06 15.33
CA PHE A 303 9.71 -7.82 15.31
C PHE A 303 9.83 -7.16 13.94
N THR A 304 8.73 -6.68 13.38
CA THR A 304 8.73 -5.89 12.15
C THR A 304 7.74 -4.73 12.29
N TYR A 305 8.25 -3.50 12.25
CA TYR A 305 7.45 -2.28 12.15
C TYR A 305 7.54 -1.77 10.72
N TRP A 306 6.46 -1.87 9.95
CA TRP A 306 6.54 -1.50 8.53
C TRP A 306 5.31 -0.75 8.04
N SER A 307 5.46 0.56 7.87
CA SER A 307 4.44 1.42 7.26
C SER A 307 4.71 1.76 5.79
N ASN A 308 5.78 1.23 5.16
CA ASN A 308 6.07 1.46 3.75
C ASN A 308 5.34 0.46 2.84
N ARG A 309 4.78 0.96 1.74
CA ARG A 309 4.01 0.23 0.72
C ARG A 309 4.86 -0.60 -0.25
N ASN A 310 6.18 -0.75 -0.04
CA ASN A 310 7.00 -1.61 -0.92
C ASN A 310 6.73 -3.10 -0.65
N ARG A 311 5.65 -3.58 -1.25
CA ARG A 311 5.17 -4.95 -1.16
C ARG A 311 6.24 -5.98 -1.55
N SER A 312 7.10 -5.68 -2.54
CA SER A 312 8.11 -6.63 -3.02
C SER A 312 9.18 -6.96 -1.97
N VAL A 313 9.63 -5.95 -1.20
CA VAL A 313 10.59 -6.14 -0.11
C VAL A 313 9.97 -6.94 1.02
N MET A 314 8.68 -6.69 1.32
CA MET A 314 7.94 -7.44 2.33
C MET A 314 7.69 -8.88 1.91
N GLU A 315 7.33 -9.13 0.65
CA GLU A 315 7.22 -10.48 0.10
C GLU A 315 8.56 -11.22 0.21
N ALA A 316 9.69 -10.55 -0.11
CA ALA A 316 11.02 -11.13 0.05
C ALA A 316 11.35 -11.45 1.52
N LEU A 317 11.10 -10.53 2.45
CA LEU A 317 11.31 -10.75 3.89
C LEU A 317 10.45 -11.91 4.40
N PHE A 318 9.16 -11.92 4.10
CA PHE A 318 8.25 -12.99 4.55
C PHE A 318 8.52 -14.33 3.86
N ASP A 319 9.07 -14.35 2.65
CA ASP A 319 9.61 -15.57 2.04
C ASP A 319 10.78 -16.12 2.86
N ARG A 320 11.68 -15.26 3.40
CA ARG A 320 12.77 -15.68 4.29
C ARG A 320 12.28 -16.12 5.68
N LEU A 321 11.31 -15.41 6.24
CA LEU A 321 10.70 -15.81 7.51
C LEU A 321 9.90 -17.11 7.36
N LEU A 322 9.32 -17.37 6.19
CA LEU A 322 8.70 -18.65 5.86
C LEU A 322 9.74 -19.77 5.77
N GLU A 323 10.92 -19.52 5.18
CA GLU A 323 12.04 -20.47 5.22
C GLU A 323 12.45 -20.79 6.65
N GLU A 324 12.52 -19.79 7.52
CA GLU A 324 12.86 -19.99 8.92
C GLU A 324 11.76 -20.72 9.70
N ALA A 325 10.50 -20.34 9.53
CA ALA A 325 9.33 -21.01 10.11
C ALA A 325 9.28 -22.50 9.75
N ARG A 326 9.77 -22.87 8.55
CA ARG A 326 9.89 -24.27 8.14
C ARG A 326 10.95 -25.04 8.93
N ARG A 327 12.02 -24.37 9.37
CA ARG A 327 13.06 -24.97 10.22
C ARG A 327 12.65 -24.97 11.68
N ARG A 328 11.96 -23.92 12.10
CA ARG A 328 11.60 -23.61 13.49
C ARG A 328 10.14 -23.12 13.55
N PRO A 329 9.16 -24.04 13.61
CA PRO A 329 7.75 -23.67 13.65
C PRO A 329 7.35 -22.89 14.91
N GLU A 330 8.18 -22.86 15.94
CA GLU A 330 7.94 -22.18 17.21
C GLU A 330 8.19 -20.66 17.18
N ILE A 331 8.67 -20.11 16.06
CA ILE A 331 8.95 -18.67 15.96
C ILE A 331 7.68 -17.82 16.12
N ARG A 332 7.84 -16.63 16.70
CA ARG A 332 6.80 -15.61 16.80
C ARG A 332 7.16 -14.42 15.92
N ILE A 333 6.16 -13.84 15.25
CA ILE A 333 6.32 -12.61 14.46
C ILE A 333 5.45 -11.52 15.08
N VAL A 334 6.06 -10.42 15.51
CA VAL A 334 5.36 -9.28 16.12
C VAL A 334 5.30 -8.15 15.11
N THR A 335 4.11 -7.59 14.90
CA THR A 335 3.91 -6.46 14.00
C THR A 335 3.07 -5.36 14.66
N SER A 336 3.34 -4.10 14.33
CA SER A 336 2.44 -2.97 14.68
C SER A 336 1.57 -2.62 13.48
N ASP A 337 0.26 -2.49 13.69
CA ASP A 337 -0.68 -1.91 12.71
C ASP A 337 -0.71 -2.59 11.32
N PHE A 338 -0.31 -3.87 11.23
CA PHE A 338 -0.18 -4.61 9.97
C PHE A 338 -0.68 -6.06 10.10
N ASP A 339 -1.37 -6.55 9.07
CA ASP A 339 -1.77 -7.97 8.96
C ASP A 339 -0.97 -8.64 7.82
N PRO A 340 0.06 -9.44 8.14
CA PRO A 340 0.88 -10.13 7.15
C PRO A 340 0.09 -11.02 6.19
N ALA A 341 -0.99 -11.66 6.68
CA ALA A 341 -1.79 -12.55 5.86
C ALA A 341 -2.50 -11.78 4.73
N ARG A 342 -2.99 -10.57 5.02
CA ARG A 342 -3.66 -9.71 4.04
C ARG A 342 -2.69 -9.00 3.12
N ALA A 343 -1.57 -8.53 3.64
CA ALA A 343 -0.70 -7.62 2.90
C ALA A 343 0.29 -8.34 1.97
N VAL A 344 0.85 -9.47 2.41
CA VAL A 344 1.85 -10.22 1.64
C VAL A 344 1.47 -11.68 1.42
N GLY A 345 0.24 -12.06 1.75
CA GLY A 345 -0.22 -13.43 1.58
C GLY A 345 0.47 -14.43 2.51
N ALA A 346 0.96 -13.98 3.67
CA ALA A 346 1.51 -14.85 4.71
C ALA A 346 0.41 -15.60 5.46
N ASP A 347 -0.41 -16.36 4.73
CA ASP A 347 -1.54 -17.14 5.23
C ASP A 347 -1.12 -18.25 6.19
N TRP A 348 0.16 -18.62 6.22
CA TRP A 348 0.78 -19.54 7.17
C TRP A 348 0.91 -19.00 8.61
N LEU A 349 0.59 -17.72 8.82
CA LEU A 349 0.52 -17.12 10.14
C LEU A 349 -0.91 -17.11 10.68
N VAL A 350 -1.03 -17.30 11.99
CA VAL A 350 -2.26 -17.05 12.73
C VAL A 350 -1.99 -15.98 13.78
N ARG A 351 -2.89 -15.00 13.87
CA ARG A 351 -2.82 -14.00 14.94
C ARG A 351 -3.10 -14.71 16.27
N GLY A 352 -2.14 -14.64 17.18
CA GLY A 352 -2.25 -15.16 18.53
C GLY A 352 -2.65 -14.04 19.49
N GLU A 353 -1.67 -13.52 20.22
CA GLU A 353 -1.86 -12.50 21.24
C GLU A 353 -1.87 -11.10 20.64
N ARG A 354 -2.60 -10.19 21.29
CA ARG A 354 -2.61 -8.76 20.99
C ARG A 354 -2.14 -8.03 22.25
N ILE A 355 -1.03 -7.32 22.12
CA ILE A 355 -0.40 -6.57 23.22
C ILE A 355 -0.76 -5.10 23.02
N GLU A 356 -1.49 -4.52 23.97
CA GLU A 356 -1.84 -3.10 23.98
C GLU A 356 -0.95 -2.39 24.99
N VAL A 357 -0.11 -1.49 24.51
CA VAL A 357 0.81 -0.69 25.34
C VAL A 357 0.28 0.73 25.42
N GLU A 358 0.02 1.22 26.63
CA GLU A 358 -0.41 2.61 26.83
C GLU A 358 0.76 3.58 26.60
N VAL A 359 0.66 4.36 25.52
CA VAL A 359 1.64 5.40 25.20
C VAL A 359 0.93 6.74 25.00
N GLY A 360 0.98 7.59 26.02
CA GLY A 360 0.32 8.89 25.97
C GLY A 360 -1.19 8.76 25.82
N ALA A 361 -1.78 9.43 24.83
CA ALA A 361 -3.24 9.49 24.66
C ALA A 361 -3.84 8.34 23.81
N ARG A 362 -3.01 7.50 23.16
CA ARG A 362 -3.49 6.39 22.33
C ARG A 362 -2.69 5.12 22.61
N PRO A 363 -3.34 4.00 22.95
CA PRO A 363 -2.63 2.73 23.09
C PRO A 363 -2.02 2.32 21.74
N ARG A 364 -0.78 1.83 21.78
CA ARG A 364 -0.13 1.17 20.65
C ARG A 364 -0.50 -0.31 20.70
N VAL A 365 -0.95 -0.83 19.57
CA VAL A 365 -1.39 -2.22 19.44
C VAL A 365 -0.36 -3.00 18.66
N LEU A 366 0.17 -4.04 19.28
CA LEU A 366 1.11 -4.98 18.67
C LEU A 366 0.44 -6.34 18.55
N ASP A 367 0.35 -6.87 17.34
CA ASP A 367 -0.19 -8.21 17.08
C ASP A 367 0.98 -9.21 17.06
N VAL A 368 0.85 -10.27 17.84
CA VAL A 368 1.79 -11.40 17.89
C VAL A 368 1.22 -12.54 17.04
N TYR A 369 1.90 -12.85 15.95
CA TYR A 369 1.57 -13.95 15.06
C TYR A 369 2.39 -15.19 15.41
N ARG A 370 1.74 -16.35 15.34
CA ARG A 370 2.37 -17.66 15.48
C ARG A 370 2.27 -18.40 14.15
N VAL A 371 3.19 -19.31 13.90
CA VAL A 371 3.12 -20.20 12.75
C VAL A 371 1.97 -21.18 12.96
N ASP A 372 1.09 -21.29 11.96
CA ASP A 372 0.07 -22.34 11.91
C ASP A 372 0.66 -23.53 11.15
N PRO A 373 0.92 -24.69 11.79
CA PRO A 373 1.59 -25.82 11.15
C PRO A 373 0.85 -26.35 9.93
N GLU A 374 -0.48 -26.36 9.96
CA GLU A 374 -1.31 -26.84 8.86
C GLU A 374 -1.29 -25.86 7.68
N LYS A 375 -1.38 -24.56 7.96
CA LYS A 375 -1.26 -23.56 6.91
C LYS A 375 0.17 -23.44 6.39
N LEU A 376 1.19 -23.64 7.22
CA LEU A 376 2.60 -23.74 6.79
C LEU A 376 2.78 -24.89 5.79
N LYS A 377 2.19 -26.06 6.05
CA LYS A 377 2.19 -27.20 5.13
C LYS A 377 1.47 -26.88 3.81
N ARG A 378 0.37 -26.11 3.85
CA ARG A 378 -0.33 -25.64 2.65
C ARG A 378 0.45 -24.57 1.88
N ALA A 379 1.02 -23.59 2.57
CA ALA A 379 1.84 -22.53 1.98
C ALA A 379 3.08 -23.11 1.30
N ARG A 380 3.70 -24.14 1.91
CA ARG A 380 4.72 -24.97 1.25
C ARG A 380 4.22 -25.53 -0.07
N THR A 381 3.05 -26.18 -0.06
CA THR A 381 2.44 -26.75 -1.27
C THR A 381 2.10 -25.68 -2.32
N ARG A 382 1.66 -24.49 -1.90
CA ARG A 382 1.25 -23.39 -2.79
C ARG A 382 2.43 -22.69 -3.46
N ALA A 383 3.44 -22.27 -2.69
CA ALA A 383 4.64 -21.63 -3.22
C ALA A 383 5.42 -22.54 -4.17
N GLU A 384 5.33 -23.85 -3.95
CA GLU A 384 5.87 -24.88 -4.84
C GLU A 384 5.03 -25.06 -6.12
N ARG A 385 3.71 -24.87 -6.05
CA ARG A 385 2.79 -24.98 -7.20
C ARG A 385 2.85 -23.78 -8.15
N GLU A 386 3.04 -22.56 -7.65
CA GLU A 386 2.88 -21.34 -8.47
C GLU A 386 4.06 -21.08 -9.43
N ARG A 387 5.29 -21.51 -9.10
CA ARG A 387 6.49 -21.21 -9.89
C ARG A 387 6.99 -22.37 -10.78
N ALA A 388 6.29 -23.49 -10.84
CA ALA A 388 6.74 -24.69 -11.57
C ALA A 388 6.10 -24.83 -12.97
N PHE A 389 6.81 -25.43 -13.93
CA PHE A 389 6.28 -25.85 -15.24
C PHE A 389 5.15 -26.86 -15.10
N ALA A 390 5.21 -27.65 -14.03
CA ALA A 390 4.16 -28.54 -13.59
C ALA A 390 3.86 -28.27 -12.12
N ALA A 391 2.69 -27.71 -11.81
CA ALA A 391 2.27 -27.50 -10.42
C ALA A 391 2.32 -28.85 -9.67
N ALA A 392 2.97 -28.89 -8.50
CA ALA A 392 3.11 -30.10 -7.70
C ALA A 392 1.75 -30.81 -7.51
N ARG A 393 1.61 -31.95 -8.20
CA ARG A 393 0.51 -32.90 -8.04
C ARG A 393 0.99 -34.07 -7.19
N PRO A 394 0.19 -34.60 -6.26
CA PRO A 394 0.47 -35.92 -5.70
C PRO A 394 0.48 -36.91 -6.87
N ALA A 395 1.52 -37.74 -6.99
CA ALA A 395 1.42 -38.89 -7.89
C ALA A 395 0.24 -39.73 -7.44
N ALA A 396 -0.55 -40.24 -8.38
CA ALA A 396 -1.50 -41.29 -8.06
C ALA A 396 -0.70 -42.43 -7.42
N THR A 397 -1.17 -42.94 -6.28
CA THR A 397 -0.64 -44.12 -5.57
C THR A 397 -0.74 -45.35 -6.47
N THR A 398 0.19 -45.43 -7.40
CA THR A 398 0.33 -46.49 -8.38
C THR A 398 1.69 -47.13 -8.14
N ALA A 399 1.82 -48.41 -8.47
CA ALA A 399 3.07 -49.12 -8.31
C ALA A 399 4.22 -48.36 -9.02
N PRO A 400 5.43 -48.34 -8.44
CA PRO A 400 6.58 -47.75 -9.11
C PRO A 400 6.79 -48.39 -10.49
N PRO A 401 7.28 -47.64 -11.51
CA PRO A 401 7.61 -48.21 -12.82
C PRO A 401 8.58 -49.39 -12.66
N ARG A 402 8.54 -50.32 -13.60
CA ARG A 402 9.47 -51.46 -13.63
C ARG A 402 10.93 -51.00 -13.74
N ALA A 403 11.17 -49.89 -14.44
CA ALA A 403 12.49 -49.28 -14.59
C ALA A 403 12.43 -47.74 -14.39
N PRO A 404 12.46 -47.24 -13.13
CA PRO A 404 12.44 -45.81 -12.88
C PRO A 404 13.70 -45.12 -13.43
N LEU A 405 13.55 -43.90 -13.96
CA LEU A 405 14.70 -43.07 -14.32
C LEU A 405 15.54 -42.79 -13.07
N SER A 406 16.81 -43.19 -13.08
CA SER A 406 17.72 -42.93 -11.96
C SER A 406 18.13 -41.46 -11.90
N GLU A 407 18.58 -41.00 -10.73
CA GLU A 407 19.15 -39.65 -10.61
C GLU A 407 20.38 -39.46 -11.50
N ALA A 408 21.18 -40.52 -11.69
CA ALA A 408 22.33 -40.49 -12.59
C ALA A 408 21.90 -40.21 -14.04
N VAL A 409 20.84 -40.87 -14.53
CA VAL A 409 20.28 -40.62 -15.87
C VAL A 409 19.71 -39.21 -15.96
N ALA A 410 19.04 -38.71 -14.92
CA ALA A 410 18.53 -37.33 -14.92
C ALA A 410 19.66 -36.30 -15.02
N ARG A 411 20.78 -36.52 -14.32
CA ARG A 411 21.98 -35.67 -14.38
C ARG A 411 22.65 -35.73 -15.75
N GLU A 412 22.79 -36.92 -16.33
CA GLU A 412 23.32 -37.13 -17.69
C GLU A 412 22.50 -36.34 -18.73
N VAL A 413 21.16 -36.46 -18.69
CA VAL A 413 20.26 -35.72 -19.57
C VAL A 413 20.40 -34.21 -19.35
N PHE A 414 20.41 -33.76 -18.08
CA PHE A 414 20.57 -32.34 -17.77
C PHE A 414 21.87 -31.76 -18.30
N ASP A 415 23.00 -32.44 -18.10
CA ASP A 415 24.31 -31.97 -18.56
C ASP A 415 24.39 -31.89 -20.08
N ALA A 416 23.79 -32.86 -20.79
CA ALA A 416 23.69 -32.85 -22.25
C ALA A 416 22.89 -31.65 -22.77
N ILE A 417 21.73 -31.35 -22.15
CA ILE A 417 20.89 -30.20 -22.55
C ILE A 417 21.54 -28.88 -22.15
N ARG A 418 22.13 -28.79 -20.96
CA ARG A 418 22.84 -27.60 -20.47
C ARG A 418 24.01 -27.24 -21.39
N ALA A 419 24.80 -28.23 -21.82
CA ALA A 419 25.90 -28.00 -22.76
C ALA A 419 25.40 -27.40 -24.09
N SER A 420 24.31 -27.95 -24.65
CA SER A 420 23.69 -27.40 -25.86
C SER A 420 23.11 -26.00 -25.64
N ALA A 421 22.52 -25.73 -24.47
CA ALA A 421 21.96 -24.42 -24.14
C ALA A 421 23.05 -23.34 -24.02
N ILE A 422 24.20 -23.67 -23.39
CA ILE A 422 25.37 -22.78 -23.30
C ILE A 422 25.90 -22.48 -24.71
N ALA A 423 25.99 -23.49 -25.58
CA ALA A 423 26.44 -23.30 -26.95
C ALA A 423 25.50 -22.38 -27.76
N ASP A 424 24.18 -22.55 -27.64
CA ASP A 424 23.18 -21.65 -28.26
C ASP A 424 23.31 -20.22 -27.74
N ALA A 425 23.40 -20.04 -26.42
CA ALA A 425 23.52 -18.72 -25.80
C ALA A 425 24.81 -17.99 -26.25
N ARG A 426 25.94 -18.71 -26.33
CA ARG A 426 27.21 -18.17 -26.83
C ARG A 426 27.14 -17.80 -28.31
N ARG A 427 26.55 -18.67 -29.14
CA ARG A 427 26.35 -18.39 -30.57
C ARG A 427 25.53 -17.11 -30.77
N ARG A 428 24.38 -17.01 -30.10
CA ARG A 428 23.53 -15.81 -30.19
C ARG A 428 24.20 -14.56 -29.62
N ALA A 429 25.02 -14.68 -28.58
CA ALA A 429 25.83 -13.57 -28.10
C ALA A 429 26.82 -13.08 -29.18
N ALA A 430 27.40 -13.98 -29.96
CA ALA A 430 28.29 -13.62 -31.07
C ALA A 430 27.53 -12.96 -32.24
N GLU A 431 26.29 -13.41 -32.51
CA GLU A 431 25.44 -12.89 -33.59
C GLU A 431 24.70 -11.59 -33.23
N SER A 432 24.54 -11.28 -31.94
CA SER A 432 23.80 -10.11 -31.47
C SER A 432 24.72 -8.92 -31.20
N GLU A 433 24.14 -7.72 -31.13
CA GLU A 433 24.83 -6.47 -30.78
C GLU A 433 24.22 -5.80 -29.54
N GLY A 434 24.96 -4.85 -28.96
CA GLY A 434 24.48 -3.97 -27.89
C GLY A 434 23.92 -4.72 -26.65
N PRO A 435 22.79 -4.27 -26.08
CA PRO A 435 22.21 -4.86 -24.88
C PRO A 435 21.83 -6.35 -25.00
N GLU A 436 21.53 -6.84 -26.21
CA GLU A 436 21.16 -8.24 -26.41
C GLU A 436 22.36 -9.18 -26.39
N ARG A 437 23.51 -8.76 -26.94
CA ARG A 437 24.77 -9.48 -26.77
C ARG A 437 25.07 -9.70 -25.30
N GLU A 438 24.90 -8.66 -24.48
CA GLU A 438 25.16 -8.75 -23.04
C GLU A 438 24.13 -9.63 -22.31
N ALA A 439 22.85 -9.56 -22.70
CA ALA A 439 21.83 -10.46 -22.18
C ALA A 439 22.14 -11.94 -22.51
N HIS A 440 22.60 -12.25 -23.72
CA HIS A 440 22.99 -13.61 -24.10
C HIS A 440 24.29 -14.08 -23.42
N ARG A 441 25.26 -13.18 -23.17
CA ARG A 441 26.46 -13.50 -22.36
C ARG A 441 26.08 -13.84 -20.92
N ARG A 442 25.21 -13.03 -20.31
CA ARG A 442 24.66 -13.34 -18.98
C ARG A 442 23.94 -14.67 -18.97
N ALA A 443 23.05 -14.93 -19.94
CA ALA A 443 22.37 -16.21 -20.07
C ALA A 443 23.34 -17.40 -20.18
N ALA A 444 24.42 -17.29 -20.97
CA ALA A 444 25.44 -18.33 -21.06
C ALA A 444 26.17 -18.56 -19.73
N SER A 445 26.43 -17.49 -18.99
CA SER A 445 27.05 -17.53 -17.66
C SER A 445 26.13 -18.19 -16.62
N ASP A 446 24.86 -17.81 -16.61
CA ASP A 446 23.83 -18.36 -15.70
C ASP A 446 23.58 -19.84 -15.98
N LEU A 447 23.51 -20.22 -17.27
CA LEU A 447 23.43 -21.61 -17.70
C LEU A 447 24.67 -22.41 -17.29
N ALA A 448 25.87 -21.84 -17.36
CA ALA A 448 27.10 -22.52 -16.93
C ALA A 448 27.12 -22.80 -15.42
N ARG A 449 26.49 -21.94 -14.61
CA ARG A 449 26.33 -22.14 -13.16
C ARG A 449 25.12 -23.00 -12.80
N SER A 450 24.23 -23.28 -13.76
CA SER A 450 23.01 -24.04 -13.50
C SER A 450 23.28 -25.49 -13.06
N GLN A 451 22.57 -25.94 -12.03
CA GLN A 451 22.69 -27.27 -11.42
C GLN A 451 21.33 -27.99 -11.38
N LEU A 452 21.32 -29.29 -11.64
CA LEU A 452 20.14 -30.14 -11.41
C LEU A 452 20.04 -30.54 -9.93
N VAL A 453 18.86 -30.38 -9.36
CA VAL A 453 18.50 -30.88 -8.03
C VAL A 453 17.33 -31.83 -8.16
N VAL A 454 17.56 -33.12 -7.90
CA VAL A 454 16.48 -34.12 -7.86
C VAL A 454 15.86 -34.13 -6.46
N LEU A 455 14.58 -33.78 -6.38
CA LEU A 455 13.84 -33.76 -5.12
C LEU A 455 13.28 -35.17 -4.82
N PRO A 456 13.40 -35.67 -3.59
CA PRO A 456 12.94 -37.02 -3.20
C PRO A 456 11.40 -37.11 -3.06
N ARG A 457 10.65 -36.28 -3.79
CA ARG A 457 9.20 -36.14 -3.64
C ARG A 457 8.47 -36.96 -4.70
N GLU A 458 7.39 -37.59 -4.27
CA GLU A 458 6.49 -38.37 -5.15
C GLU A 458 5.64 -37.50 -6.08
N GLY A 459 5.60 -36.18 -5.88
CA GLY A 459 4.83 -35.32 -6.78
C GLY A 459 5.48 -35.14 -8.16
N ILE A 460 4.73 -34.65 -9.15
CA ILE A 460 5.26 -34.26 -10.47
C ILE A 460 5.63 -32.77 -10.44
N LEU A 461 6.93 -32.46 -10.57
CA LEU A 461 7.48 -31.11 -10.51
C LEU A 461 8.70 -30.99 -11.42
N ALA A 462 8.70 -29.93 -12.23
CA ALA A 462 9.89 -29.35 -12.87
C ALA A 462 9.85 -27.83 -12.68
N ARG A 463 10.99 -27.22 -12.31
CA ARG A 463 11.10 -25.77 -12.09
C ARG A 463 12.53 -25.28 -12.15
N GLY A 464 12.78 -24.22 -12.91
CA GLY A 464 13.97 -23.38 -12.82
C GLY A 464 13.82 -22.28 -11.76
N GLU A 465 14.81 -22.13 -10.90
CA GLU A 465 14.93 -21.00 -9.96
C GLU A 465 16.40 -20.59 -9.85
N GLY A 466 16.72 -19.44 -10.46
CA GLY A 466 18.09 -18.97 -10.58
C GLY A 466 18.98 -20.01 -11.25
N GLU A 467 20.04 -20.41 -10.55
CA GLU A 467 21.04 -21.39 -11.00
C GLU A 467 20.65 -22.85 -10.68
N ARG A 468 19.39 -23.13 -10.32
CA ARG A 468 18.96 -24.49 -9.98
C ARG A 468 17.76 -24.89 -10.80
N VAL A 469 17.83 -26.06 -11.41
CA VAL A 469 16.69 -26.74 -12.04
C VAL A 469 16.29 -27.90 -11.14
N PHE A 470 15.07 -27.83 -10.62
CA PHE A 470 14.49 -28.84 -9.74
C PHE A 470 13.64 -29.80 -10.54
N VAL A 471 13.86 -31.10 -10.33
CA VAL A 471 13.01 -32.18 -10.86
C VAL A 471 12.64 -33.09 -9.71
N SER A 472 11.37 -33.49 -9.58
CA SER A 472 10.97 -34.45 -8.55
C SER A 472 11.12 -35.89 -9.00
N ARG A 473 11.32 -36.80 -8.03
CA ARG A 473 11.29 -38.24 -8.27
C ARG A 473 9.98 -38.71 -8.91
N GLY A 474 8.84 -38.16 -8.49
CA GLY A 474 7.55 -38.48 -9.09
C GLY A 474 7.41 -38.09 -10.57
N LEU A 475 8.09 -37.04 -11.03
CA LEU A 475 8.15 -36.73 -12.47
C LEU A 475 8.98 -37.79 -13.20
N LEU A 476 10.15 -38.16 -12.67
CA LEU A 476 10.99 -39.22 -13.24
C LEU A 476 10.22 -40.55 -13.37
N ASP A 477 9.45 -40.91 -12.34
CA ASP A 477 8.65 -42.13 -12.32
C ASP A 477 7.42 -42.04 -13.25
N GLU A 478 6.81 -40.87 -13.41
CA GLU A 478 5.75 -40.65 -14.41
C GLU A 478 6.25 -40.81 -15.84
N LEU A 479 7.41 -40.23 -16.16
CA LEU A 479 8.00 -40.33 -17.49
C LEU A 479 8.37 -41.79 -17.83
N ALA A 480 8.93 -42.53 -16.87
CA ALA A 480 9.20 -43.96 -17.02
C ALA A 480 7.92 -44.77 -17.23
N ARG A 481 6.85 -44.53 -16.46
CA ARG A 481 5.56 -45.21 -16.63
C ARG A 481 4.91 -44.94 -18.00
N GLN A 482 4.97 -43.70 -18.47
CA GLN A 482 4.45 -43.34 -19.79
C GLN A 482 5.20 -44.06 -20.92
N ALA A 483 6.52 -44.25 -20.76
CA ALA A 483 7.32 -45.02 -21.69
C ALA A 483 6.98 -46.53 -21.66
N GLU A 484 6.78 -47.13 -20.48
CA GLU A 484 6.41 -48.54 -20.33
C GLU A 484 5.02 -48.88 -20.92
N GLY A 485 4.07 -47.94 -20.85
CA GLY A 485 2.69 -48.14 -21.30
C GLY A 485 2.44 -47.87 -22.78
N SER A 486 3.47 -47.48 -23.54
CA SER A 486 3.33 -47.13 -24.96
C SER A 486 3.70 -48.31 -25.87
N PRO A 487 2.89 -48.62 -26.91
CA PRO A 487 3.28 -49.60 -27.93
C PRO A 487 4.42 -49.10 -28.85
N GLU A 488 4.64 -47.79 -28.88
CA GLU A 488 5.78 -47.15 -29.53
C GLU A 488 6.96 -47.12 -28.55
N THR A 489 8.19 -47.36 -29.04
CA THR A 489 9.42 -47.31 -28.23
C THR A 489 9.76 -45.87 -27.82
N LEU A 490 9.05 -45.33 -26.83
CA LEU A 490 9.32 -44.00 -26.29
C LEU A 490 10.58 -44.05 -25.40
N ASP A 491 11.50 -43.12 -25.60
CA ASP A 491 12.65 -42.97 -24.72
C ASP A 491 12.35 -41.97 -23.58
N PRO A 492 12.24 -42.43 -22.32
CA PRO A 492 11.97 -41.53 -21.19
C PRO A 492 13.08 -40.49 -20.97
N ARG A 493 14.32 -40.73 -21.47
CA ARG A 493 15.40 -39.74 -21.45
C ARG A 493 15.10 -38.53 -22.33
N ARG A 494 14.53 -38.75 -23.53
CA ARG A 494 14.14 -37.66 -24.44
C ARG A 494 12.94 -36.88 -23.91
N MET A 495 11.98 -37.57 -23.29
CA MET A 495 10.87 -36.88 -22.63
C MET A 495 11.38 -35.96 -21.51
N LEU A 496 12.31 -36.45 -20.68
CA LEU A 496 12.94 -35.64 -19.64
C LEU A 496 13.76 -34.48 -20.23
N ALA A 497 14.43 -34.69 -21.36
CA ALA A 497 15.22 -33.69 -22.06
C ALA A 497 14.37 -32.47 -22.48
N VAL A 498 13.16 -32.70 -23.00
CA VAL A 498 12.21 -31.64 -23.38
C VAL A 498 11.83 -30.78 -22.17
N VAL A 499 11.60 -31.42 -21.02
CA VAL A 499 11.23 -30.74 -19.77
C VAL A 499 12.39 -29.89 -19.26
N LEU A 500 13.58 -30.48 -19.18
CA LEU A 500 14.78 -29.79 -18.72
C LEU A 500 15.19 -28.66 -19.67
N GLY A 501 15.00 -28.84 -20.98
CA GLY A 501 15.22 -27.81 -21.99
C GLY A 501 14.34 -26.58 -21.76
N HIS A 502 13.06 -26.77 -21.43
CA HIS A 502 12.16 -25.67 -21.09
C HIS A 502 12.63 -24.90 -19.86
N GLU A 503 12.99 -25.60 -18.78
CA GLU A 503 13.46 -24.95 -17.54
C GLU A 503 14.80 -24.23 -17.73
N LEU A 504 15.71 -24.79 -18.52
CA LEU A 504 16.95 -24.13 -18.89
C LEU A 504 16.70 -22.90 -19.76
N ALA A 505 15.64 -22.88 -20.58
CA ALA A 505 15.26 -21.66 -21.31
C ALA A 505 14.81 -20.55 -20.34
N HIS A 506 14.08 -20.89 -19.28
CA HIS A 506 13.76 -19.93 -18.21
C HIS A 506 15.00 -19.46 -17.44
N ALA A 507 15.92 -20.37 -17.10
CA ALA A 507 17.20 -20.02 -16.48
C ALA A 507 18.05 -19.11 -17.38
N ALA A 508 17.92 -19.24 -18.70
CA ALA A 508 18.54 -18.35 -19.70
C ALA A 508 17.82 -16.99 -19.86
N GLY A 509 16.80 -16.69 -19.03
CA GLY A 509 16.08 -15.42 -19.03
C GLY A 509 14.82 -15.37 -19.90
N GLN A 510 14.41 -16.47 -20.53
CA GLN A 510 13.22 -16.52 -21.35
C GLN A 510 11.95 -16.39 -20.50
N ARG A 511 11.14 -15.34 -20.67
CA ARG A 511 9.93 -15.14 -19.84
C ARG A 511 8.65 -15.68 -20.46
N SER A 512 8.62 -15.86 -21.78
CA SER A 512 7.45 -16.36 -22.51
C SER A 512 7.49 -17.89 -22.59
N GLU A 513 6.47 -18.55 -22.04
CA GLU A 513 6.33 -20.02 -22.00
C GLU A 513 6.47 -20.68 -23.38
N ARG A 514 5.85 -20.12 -24.44
CA ARG A 514 5.92 -20.68 -25.80
C ARG A 514 7.32 -20.57 -26.40
N ALA A 515 8.02 -19.50 -26.07
CA ALA A 515 9.36 -19.30 -26.55
C ALA A 515 10.36 -20.12 -25.72
N ALA A 516 10.08 -20.36 -24.43
CA ALA A 516 10.82 -21.33 -23.62
C ALA A 516 10.64 -22.76 -24.14
N ASP A 517 9.42 -23.15 -24.53
CA ASP A 517 9.12 -24.42 -25.21
C ASP A 517 9.93 -24.58 -26.51
N ALA A 518 9.85 -23.60 -27.42
CA ALA A 518 10.53 -23.65 -28.70
C ALA A 518 12.06 -23.71 -28.54
N ARG A 519 12.58 -22.91 -27.60
CA ARG A 519 14.02 -22.82 -27.34
C ARG A 519 14.54 -24.05 -26.59
N GLY A 520 13.76 -24.59 -25.66
CA GLY A 520 14.04 -25.87 -25.00
C GLY A 520 14.19 -27.01 -26.01
N LEU A 521 13.29 -27.09 -27.01
CA LEU A 521 13.44 -28.08 -28.09
C LEU A 521 14.67 -27.85 -28.96
N ALA A 522 15.07 -26.61 -29.19
CA ALA A 522 16.33 -26.32 -29.88
C ALA A 522 17.55 -26.83 -29.08
N TYR A 523 17.53 -26.72 -27.74
CA TYR A 523 18.57 -27.30 -26.88
C TYR A 523 18.57 -28.83 -26.95
N VAL A 524 17.39 -29.46 -26.98
CA VAL A 524 17.29 -30.92 -27.12
C VAL A 524 17.83 -31.38 -28.47
N ARG A 525 17.50 -30.70 -29.57
CA ARG A 525 18.04 -31.01 -30.90
C ARG A 525 19.56 -30.90 -30.95
N GLY A 526 20.12 -29.85 -30.34
CA GLY A 526 21.56 -29.61 -30.33
C GLY A 526 22.35 -30.50 -29.37
N SER A 527 21.66 -31.29 -28.54
CA SER A 527 22.27 -32.25 -27.62
C SER A 527 22.50 -33.62 -28.28
N SER A 528 23.28 -34.49 -27.63
CA SER A 528 23.51 -35.87 -28.06
C SER A 528 22.26 -36.76 -28.02
N LEU A 529 21.19 -36.33 -27.34
CA LEU A 529 19.94 -37.10 -27.23
C LEU A 529 19.06 -36.99 -28.50
N GLY A 530 19.22 -35.90 -29.24
CA GLY A 530 18.37 -35.55 -30.39
C GLY A 530 16.91 -35.31 -30.01
N LEU A 531 16.09 -34.98 -31.01
CA LEU A 531 14.63 -34.95 -30.85
C LEU A 531 14.06 -36.27 -31.33
N GLY A 532 13.08 -36.80 -30.59
CA GLY A 532 12.31 -37.95 -31.02
C GLY A 532 11.19 -37.60 -32.01
N GLU A 533 10.39 -38.61 -32.35
CA GLU A 533 9.26 -38.47 -33.25
C GLU A 533 8.12 -37.63 -32.64
N ASP A 534 7.19 -37.17 -33.48
CA ASP A 534 6.02 -36.37 -33.08
C ASP A 534 5.19 -37.00 -31.95
N ALA A 535 5.20 -38.33 -31.87
CA ALA A 535 4.53 -39.08 -30.82
C ALA A 535 5.17 -38.90 -29.44
N GLU A 536 6.50 -38.85 -29.36
CA GLU A 536 7.24 -38.58 -28.12
C GLU A 536 6.93 -37.19 -27.56
N LEU A 537 6.83 -36.16 -28.43
CA LEU A 537 6.47 -34.79 -28.02
C LEU A 537 5.05 -34.71 -27.48
N LYS A 538 4.10 -35.37 -28.16
CA LYS A 538 2.71 -35.43 -27.72
C LYS A 538 2.60 -36.13 -26.37
N ARG A 539 3.28 -37.26 -26.19
CA ARG A 539 3.28 -38.01 -24.93
C ARG A 539 3.97 -37.27 -23.80
N THR A 540 5.06 -36.55 -24.10
CA THR A 540 5.69 -35.66 -23.13
C THR A 540 4.72 -34.61 -22.64
N LEU A 541 4.00 -33.94 -23.54
CA LEU A 541 2.93 -33.01 -23.15
C LEU A 541 1.81 -33.69 -22.37
N ASP A 542 1.34 -34.85 -22.82
CA ASP A 542 0.26 -35.58 -22.17
C ASP A 542 0.64 -35.99 -20.73
N ALA A 543 1.91 -36.31 -20.44
CA ALA A 543 2.39 -36.58 -19.08
C ALA A 543 2.15 -35.39 -18.13
N PHE A 544 2.16 -34.15 -18.64
CA PHE A 544 1.85 -32.94 -17.87
C PHE A 544 0.36 -32.60 -17.86
N LEU A 545 -0.29 -32.69 -19.02
CA LEU A 545 -1.71 -32.34 -19.17
C LEU A 545 -2.63 -33.37 -18.48
N ARG A 546 -2.22 -34.64 -18.47
CA ARG A 546 -2.98 -35.83 -18.05
C ARG A 546 -2.04 -36.88 -17.41
N PRO A 547 -1.44 -36.59 -16.25
CA PRO A 547 -0.60 -37.57 -15.58
C PRO A 547 -1.40 -38.83 -15.24
N THR A 548 -0.71 -39.97 -15.22
CA THR A 548 -1.30 -41.29 -14.98
C THR A 548 -2.06 -41.28 -13.65
N GLY A 549 -3.36 -41.60 -13.70
CA GLY A 549 -4.25 -41.62 -12.53
C GLY A 549 -4.94 -40.30 -12.16
N ALA A 550 -4.72 -39.20 -12.91
CA ALA A 550 -5.49 -37.97 -12.69
C ALA A 550 -6.97 -38.12 -13.08
N SER A 551 -7.87 -37.65 -12.23
CA SER A 551 -9.30 -37.66 -12.53
C SER A 551 -9.63 -36.76 -13.74
N HIS A 552 -10.70 -37.06 -14.46
CA HIS A 552 -11.18 -36.22 -15.57
C HIS A 552 -11.48 -34.77 -15.12
N LEU A 553 -11.92 -34.59 -13.88
CA LEU A 553 -12.18 -33.28 -13.27
C LEU A 553 -10.88 -32.49 -13.03
N ASP A 554 -9.86 -33.13 -12.45
CA ASP A 554 -8.56 -32.49 -12.21
C ASP A 554 -7.86 -32.09 -13.51
N ALA A 555 -7.99 -32.93 -14.54
CA ALA A 555 -7.48 -32.62 -15.88
C ALA A 555 -8.22 -31.43 -16.51
N THR A 556 -9.54 -31.29 -16.27
CA THR A 556 -10.36 -30.21 -16.84
C THR A 556 -10.10 -28.87 -16.16
N VAL A 557 -10.11 -28.83 -14.82
CA VAL A 557 -9.81 -27.61 -14.04
C VAL A 557 -8.41 -27.10 -14.34
N TRP A 558 -7.45 -28.01 -14.49
CA TRP A 558 -6.08 -27.68 -14.82
C TRP A 558 -5.94 -27.14 -16.25
N ARG A 559 -6.63 -27.73 -17.24
CA ARG A 559 -6.68 -27.18 -18.61
C ARG A 559 -7.22 -25.75 -18.64
N LEU A 560 -8.26 -25.45 -17.86
CA LEU A 560 -8.81 -24.10 -17.74
C LEU A 560 -7.79 -23.09 -17.17
N ARG A 561 -7.09 -23.45 -16.09
CA ARG A 561 -6.04 -22.59 -15.51
C ARG A 561 -4.87 -22.37 -16.47
N HIS A 562 -4.49 -23.40 -17.23
CA HIS A 562 -3.35 -23.34 -18.15
C HIS A 562 -3.69 -22.74 -19.51
N LEU A 563 -4.98 -22.63 -19.87
CA LEU A 563 -5.42 -21.93 -21.07
C LEU A 563 -4.93 -20.48 -21.09
N LEU A 564 -4.94 -19.80 -19.95
CA LEU A 564 -4.46 -18.42 -19.82
C LEU A 564 -2.94 -18.30 -19.91
N ARG A 565 -2.20 -19.29 -19.41
CA ARG A 565 -0.73 -19.27 -19.34
C ARG A 565 -0.06 -19.76 -20.63
N TYR A 566 -0.55 -20.88 -21.17
CA TYR A 566 0.05 -21.60 -22.31
C TYR A 566 -0.74 -21.49 -23.62
N GLY A 567 -1.99 -20.99 -23.56
CA GLY A 567 -2.95 -21.13 -24.64
C GLY A 567 -3.57 -22.53 -24.70
N SER A 568 -4.25 -22.85 -25.79
CA SER A 568 -4.87 -24.18 -25.94
C SER A 568 -3.81 -25.28 -26.05
N ALA A 569 -4.09 -26.46 -25.50
CA ALA A 569 -3.18 -27.62 -25.59
C ALA A 569 -2.82 -27.97 -27.04
N ARG A 570 -3.78 -27.83 -27.96
CA ARG A 570 -3.56 -28.03 -29.41
C ARG A 570 -2.57 -27.01 -29.97
N GLY A 571 -2.74 -25.73 -29.65
CA GLY A 571 -1.84 -24.67 -30.12
C GLY A 571 -0.43 -24.80 -29.54
N ARG A 572 -0.30 -25.25 -28.29
CA ARG A 572 1.01 -25.55 -27.68
C ARG A 572 1.69 -26.73 -28.38
N LEU A 573 0.97 -27.83 -28.63
CA LEU A 573 1.50 -28.99 -29.35
C LEU A 573 1.95 -28.62 -30.76
N GLU A 574 1.18 -27.80 -31.47
CA GLU A 574 1.54 -27.33 -32.80
C GLU A 574 2.80 -26.45 -32.79
N ALA A 575 2.93 -25.56 -31.80
CA ALA A 575 4.14 -24.78 -31.61
C ALA A 575 5.37 -25.67 -31.34
N LEU A 576 5.24 -26.69 -30.49
CA LEU A 576 6.29 -27.67 -30.22
C LEU A 576 6.64 -28.49 -31.48
N ARG A 577 5.66 -28.92 -32.29
CA ARG A 577 5.91 -29.63 -33.55
C ARG A 577 6.68 -28.79 -34.55
N ARG A 578 6.30 -27.52 -34.72
CA ARG A 578 7.07 -26.58 -35.58
C ARG A 578 8.50 -26.45 -35.08
N ALA A 579 8.64 -26.16 -33.79
CA ALA A 579 9.95 -26.03 -33.15
C ALA A 579 10.77 -27.32 -33.29
N ALA A 580 10.16 -28.50 -33.22
CA ALA A 580 10.81 -29.81 -33.36
C ALA A 580 11.24 -30.13 -34.79
N ARG A 581 10.53 -29.61 -35.80
CA ARG A 581 10.95 -29.66 -37.22
C ARG A 581 12.02 -28.62 -37.58
N GLY A 582 12.53 -27.88 -36.59
CA GLY A 582 13.51 -26.82 -36.81
C GLY A 582 12.94 -25.59 -37.48
N GLN A 583 11.61 -25.48 -37.55
CA GLN A 583 10.96 -24.28 -38.03
C GLN A 583 11.09 -23.21 -36.93
N PRO A 584 11.71 -22.06 -37.20
CA PRO A 584 11.84 -21.00 -36.22
C PRO A 584 10.45 -20.53 -35.76
N ASP A 585 10.34 -20.03 -34.52
CA ASP A 585 9.12 -19.31 -34.13
C ASP A 585 8.97 -18.17 -35.15
N PRO A 586 7.81 -18.01 -35.84
CA PRO A 586 7.65 -16.94 -36.83
C PRO A 586 7.94 -15.55 -36.26
N LEU A 587 7.83 -15.40 -34.93
CA LEU A 587 8.15 -14.17 -34.22
C LEU A 587 9.57 -14.10 -33.65
N GLU A 588 10.40 -15.12 -33.85
CA GLU A 588 11.74 -15.24 -33.25
C GLU A 588 12.65 -14.07 -33.61
N ARG A 589 12.66 -13.66 -34.89
CA ARG A 589 13.45 -12.49 -35.35
C ARG A 589 13.07 -11.18 -34.68
N TYR A 590 11.86 -11.10 -34.13
CA TYR A 590 11.35 -9.95 -33.40
C TYR A 590 11.44 -10.12 -31.89
N ARG A 591 11.88 -11.28 -31.38
CA ARG A 591 12.03 -11.47 -29.94
C ARG A 591 13.37 -10.94 -29.47
N ARG A 592 13.34 -10.29 -28.30
CA ARG A 592 14.52 -9.94 -27.52
C ARG A 592 15.04 -11.17 -26.80
N ALA A 593 16.23 -11.04 -26.22
CA ALA A 593 16.86 -12.09 -25.42
C ALA A 593 16.00 -12.60 -24.24
N ASP A 594 15.12 -11.78 -23.67
CA ASP A 594 14.19 -12.15 -22.59
C ASP A 594 12.85 -12.74 -23.07
N GLY A 595 12.67 -12.82 -24.39
CA GLY A 595 11.47 -13.34 -25.04
C GLY A 595 10.36 -12.35 -25.36
N THR A 596 10.48 -11.10 -24.93
CA THR A 596 9.53 -10.04 -25.30
C THR A 596 9.70 -9.62 -26.76
N LEU A 597 8.66 -9.03 -27.36
CA LEU A 597 8.70 -8.62 -28.77
C LEU A 597 9.26 -7.20 -28.94
N ARG A 598 10.05 -6.99 -30.00
CA ARG A 598 10.43 -5.71 -30.57
C ARG A 598 9.29 -5.27 -31.49
N TRP A 599 8.48 -4.33 -31.02
CA TRP A 599 7.25 -3.97 -31.72
C TRP A 599 7.51 -3.20 -33.00
N ALA A 600 8.46 -2.27 -33.01
CA ALA A 600 8.73 -1.47 -34.21
C ALA A 600 9.15 -2.34 -35.43
N PRO A 601 10.11 -3.29 -35.32
CA PRO A 601 10.45 -4.16 -36.45
C PRO A 601 9.35 -5.16 -36.81
N LEU A 602 8.65 -5.71 -35.82
CA LEU A 602 7.53 -6.65 -36.02
C LEU A 602 6.43 -6.06 -36.90
N LEU A 603 6.14 -4.79 -36.68
CA LEU A 603 5.09 -4.06 -37.35
C LEU A 603 5.55 -3.48 -38.69
N GLY A 604 6.76 -2.93 -38.73
CA GLY A 604 7.36 -2.40 -39.96
C GLY A 604 7.48 -3.44 -41.07
N GLU A 605 7.79 -4.69 -40.71
CA GLU A 605 7.88 -5.81 -41.66
C GLU A 605 6.54 -6.51 -41.92
N ARG A 606 5.43 -6.02 -41.35
CA ARG A 606 4.08 -6.61 -41.46
C ARG A 606 4.00 -8.11 -41.08
N ALA A 607 4.92 -8.61 -40.27
CA ALA A 607 4.97 -10.02 -39.93
C ALA A 607 3.75 -10.54 -39.15
N LEU A 608 2.98 -9.66 -38.51
CA LEU A 608 1.70 -10.06 -37.92
C LEU A 608 0.67 -10.54 -38.97
N ALA A 609 0.75 -10.06 -40.22
CA ALA A 609 -0.12 -10.50 -41.29
C ALA A 609 0.21 -11.93 -41.75
N GLU A 610 1.49 -12.32 -41.70
CA GLU A 610 1.97 -13.64 -42.12
C GLU A 610 1.69 -14.76 -41.10
N VAL A 611 1.53 -14.42 -39.82
CA VAL A 611 1.42 -15.41 -38.72
C VAL A 611 -0.02 -15.92 -38.50
N GLY A 612 -1.01 -15.38 -39.23
CA GLY A 612 -2.35 -15.95 -39.36
C GLY A 612 -3.47 -15.04 -38.86
N GLY A 613 -4.23 -14.46 -39.80
CA GLY A 613 -5.50 -13.76 -39.55
C GLY A 613 -5.36 -12.46 -38.76
N ALA A 614 -5.02 -11.38 -39.47
CA ALA A 614 -4.42 -10.15 -38.96
C ALA A 614 -5.13 -9.45 -37.77
N ALA A 615 -6.45 -9.54 -37.62
CA ALA A 615 -7.15 -8.72 -36.63
C ALA A 615 -7.20 -9.33 -35.21
N HIS A 616 -7.49 -10.63 -35.07
CA HIS A 616 -7.78 -11.24 -33.77
C HIS A 616 -6.51 -11.73 -33.05
N PHE A 617 -5.52 -12.21 -33.80
CA PHE A 617 -4.22 -12.59 -33.25
C PHE A 617 -3.43 -11.36 -32.77
N GLY A 618 -3.53 -10.24 -33.49
CA GLY A 618 -2.92 -8.97 -33.11
C GLY A 618 -3.40 -8.46 -31.76
N LEU A 619 -4.72 -8.44 -31.51
CA LEU A 619 -5.28 -7.97 -30.24
C LEU A 619 -4.93 -8.88 -29.05
N ALA A 620 -4.97 -10.20 -29.22
CA ALA A 620 -4.63 -11.13 -28.14
C ALA A 620 -3.12 -11.10 -27.80
N LEU A 621 -2.27 -10.99 -28.82
CA LEU A 621 -0.83 -10.80 -28.64
C LEU A 621 -0.53 -9.45 -27.98
N PHE A 622 -1.25 -8.40 -28.38
CA PHE A 622 -1.18 -7.06 -27.80
C PHE A 622 -1.50 -7.07 -26.29
N LEU A 623 -2.65 -7.62 -25.88
CA LEU A 623 -3.03 -7.63 -24.46
C LEU A 623 -2.05 -8.43 -23.59
N LYS A 624 -1.53 -9.53 -24.12
CA LYS A 624 -0.54 -10.35 -23.42
C LYS A 624 0.80 -9.61 -23.25
N GLU A 625 1.30 -8.99 -24.31
CA GLU A 625 2.57 -8.27 -24.27
C GLU A 625 2.46 -6.94 -23.53
N LEU A 626 1.31 -6.25 -23.56
CA LEU A 626 1.04 -5.10 -22.69
C LEU A 626 1.20 -5.49 -21.21
N ALA A 627 0.65 -6.63 -20.80
CA ALA A 627 0.80 -7.13 -19.44
C ALA A 627 2.28 -7.45 -19.10
N LEU A 628 3.02 -8.03 -20.05
CA LEU A 628 4.46 -8.33 -19.87
C LEU A 628 5.31 -7.05 -19.78
N VAL A 629 5.11 -6.10 -20.70
CA VAL A 629 5.81 -4.82 -20.77
C VAL A 629 5.48 -3.95 -19.55
N ALA A 630 4.21 -3.87 -19.15
CA ALA A 630 3.80 -3.18 -17.92
C ALA A 630 4.46 -3.78 -16.66
N ARG A 631 4.60 -5.12 -16.60
CA ARG A 631 5.30 -5.80 -15.48
C ARG A 631 6.80 -5.50 -15.45
N THR A 632 7.40 -5.10 -16.56
CA THR A 632 8.83 -4.74 -16.57
C THR A 632 9.12 -3.41 -15.90
N GLY A 633 8.14 -2.50 -15.83
CA GLY A 633 8.34 -1.14 -15.32
C GLY A 633 9.26 -0.27 -16.19
N ASP A 634 9.75 -0.77 -17.32
CA ASP A 634 10.69 -0.08 -18.21
C ASP A 634 9.94 0.88 -19.12
N ARG A 635 10.07 2.18 -18.83
CA ARG A 635 9.38 3.26 -19.54
C ARG A 635 9.67 3.26 -21.05
N ALA A 636 10.92 3.02 -21.45
CA ALA A 636 11.29 3.03 -22.86
C ALA A 636 10.60 1.90 -23.64
N ARG A 637 10.36 0.76 -22.98
CA ARG A 637 9.62 -0.37 -23.56
C ARG A 637 8.13 -0.10 -23.68
N ILE A 638 7.55 0.57 -22.69
CA ILE A 638 6.15 0.99 -22.73
C ILE A 638 5.95 1.99 -23.88
N GLU A 639 6.85 2.96 -24.02
CA GLU A 639 6.80 3.95 -25.11
C GLU A 639 6.95 3.26 -26.49
N GLU A 640 7.96 2.41 -26.70
CA GLU A 640 8.13 1.65 -27.95
C GLU A 640 6.91 0.77 -28.29
N PHE A 641 6.27 0.18 -27.28
CA PHE A 641 5.07 -0.64 -27.45
C PHE A 641 3.91 0.19 -28.01
N PHE A 642 3.64 1.37 -27.44
CA PHE A 642 2.56 2.24 -27.91
C PHE A 642 2.89 2.93 -29.23
N ASP A 643 4.15 3.31 -29.45
CA ASP A 643 4.62 3.86 -30.73
C ASP A 643 4.48 2.84 -31.87
N GLY A 644 4.79 1.58 -31.59
CA GLY A 644 4.51 0.48 -32.51
C GLY A 644 3.02 0.38 -32.82
N LEU A 645 2.16 0.33 -31.80
CA LEU A 645 0.71 0.22 -31.99
C LEU A 645 0.14 1.33 -32.89
N ALA A 646 0.63 2.57 -32.73
CA ALA A 646 0.24 3.72 -33.55
C ALA A 646 0.56 3.55 -35.05
N GLN A 647 1.54 2.73 -35.41
CA GLN A 647 1.95 2.47 -36.79
C GLN A 647 1.16 1.34 -37.47
N THR A 648 0.25 0.69 -36.75
CA THR A 648 -0.54 -0.42 -37.30
C THR A 648 -1.91 0.04 -37.80
N ASP A 649 -2.47 -0.71 -38.76
CA ASP A 649 -3.88 -0.59 -39.13
C ASP A 649 -4.83 -1.05 -38.00
N PHE A 650 -4.32 -1.36 -36.79
CA PHE A 650 -5.13 -1.73 -35.63
C PHE A 650 -6.25 -0.73 -35.39
N TYR A 651 -5.96 0.57 -35.40
CA TYR A 651 -6.97 1.60 -35.20
C TYR A 651 -8.00 1.63 -36.35
N VAL A 652 -7.58 1.26 -37.57
CA VAL A 652 -8.44 1.18 -38.76
C VAL A 652 -9.33 -0.06 -38.72
N HIS A 653 -8.79 -1.26 -38.50
CA HIS A 653 -9.56 -2.51 -38.40
C HIS A 653 -10.45 -2.54 -37.16
N TYR A 654 -9.97 -2.01 -36.03
CA TYR A 654 -10.78 -1.85 -34.83
C TYR A 654 -11.93 -0.86 -35.08
N GLY A 655 -11.64 0.27 -35.75
CA GLY A 655 -12.66 1.21 -36.20
C GLY A 655 -13.70 0.58 -37.11
N LEU A 656 -13.28 -0.15 -38.15
CA LEU A 656 -14.16 -0.86 -39.09
C LEU A 656 -14.97 -1.98 -38.39
N PHE A 657 -14.37 -2.69 -37.45
CA PHE A 657 -15.08 -3.71 -36.66
C PHE A 657 -16.20 -3.08 -35.85
N VAL A 658 -15.91 -1.96 -35.21
CA VAL A 658 -16.86 -1.22 -34.40
C VAL A 658 -17.99 -0.63 -35.25
N VAL A 659 -17.67 -0.09 -36.44
CA VAL A 659 -18.65 0.38 -37.42
C VAL A 659 -19.54 -0.76 -37.90
N GLY A 660 -18.95 -1.91 -38.23
CA GLY A 660 -19.68 -3.10 -38.64
C GLY A 660 -20.59 -3.60 -37.53
N ALA A 661 -20.12 -3.62 -36.28
CA ALA A 661 -20.91 -4.07 -35.16
C ALA A 661 -22.13 -3.19 -34.90
N ARG A 662 -22.00 -1.86 -35.04
CA ARG A 662 -23.16 -0.97 -34.98
C ARG A 662 -24.08 -1.10 -36.18
N ALA A 663 -23.56 -1.29 -37.39
CA ALA A 663 -24.39 -1.55 -38.56
C ALA A 663 -25.22 -2.84 -38.39
N GLY A 664 -24.63 -3.90 -37.84
CA GLY A 664 -25.31 -5.16 -37.52
C GLY A 664 -26.41 -5.01 -36.47
N GLU A 665 -26.17 -4.21 -35.42
CA GLU A 665 -27.22 -3.92 -34.43
C GLU A 665 -28.40 -3.15 -35.02
N VAL A 666 -28.12 -2.14 -35.86
CA VAL A 666 -29.15 -1.32 -36.51
C VAL A 666 -29.95 -2.16 -37.50
N ALA A 667 -29.27 -2.98 -38.33
CA ALA A 667 -29.92 -3.89 -39.25
C ALA A 667 -30.77 -4.93 -38.52
N TYR A 668 -30.27 -5.49 -37.41
CA TYR A 668 -31.04 -6.41 -36.57
C TYR A 668 -32.31 -5.74 -36.01
N ALA A 669 -32.17 -4.56 -35.42
CA ALA A 669 -33.28 -3.82 -34.82
C ALA A 669 -34.35 -3.42 -35.85
N ARG A 670 -33.93 -3.09 -37.08
CA ARG A 670 -34.83 -2.61 -38.13
C ARG A 670 -35.54 -3.72 -38.91
N TYR A 671 -34.91 -4.89 -39.07
CA TYR A 671 -35.42 -5.93 -39.98
C TYR A 671 -35.68 -7.29 -39.32
N LEU A 672 -34.94 -7.67 -38.28
CA LEU A 672 -35.03 -9.00 -37.65
C LEU A 672 -35.78 -8.98 -36.32
N GLN A 673 -35.82 -7.85 -35.62
CA GLN A 673 -36.41 -7.74 -34.30
C GLN A 673 -37.93 -7.99 -34.29
N GLU A 674 -38.64 -7.58 -35.34
CA GLU A 674 -40.09 -7.80 -35.47
C GLU A 674 -40.45 -9.27 -35.69
N LEU A 675 -39.53 -10.06 -36.26
CA LEU A 675 -39.75 -11.45 -36.65
C LEU A 675 -39.39 -12.46 -35.55
N VAL A 676 -38.62 -12.04 -34.53
CA VAL A 676 -38.17 -12.92 -33.45
C VAL A 676 -38.90 -12.58 -32.16
N LYS A 677 -39.99 -13.31 -31.83
CA LYS A 677 -40.88 -12.96 -30.69
C LYS A 677 -40.30 -13.21 -29.28
N PRO A 678 -39.48 -14.24 -29.00
CA PRO A 678 -38.93 -14.44 -27.65
C PRO A 678 -37.80 -13.43 -27.33
N ARG A 679 -38.00 -12.59 -26.31
CA ARG A 679 -37.05 -11.53 -25.89
C ARG A 679 -35.64 -12.06 -25.57
N PHE A 680 -35.53 -13.29 -25.05
CA PHE A 680 -34.25 -13.96 -24.80
C PHE A 680 -33.47 -14.22 -26.10
N VAL A 681 -34.16 -14.69 -27.14
CA VAL A 681 -33.57 -15.02 -28.45
C VAL A 681 -33.16 -13.74 -29.16
N GLN A 682 -33.91 -12.66 -28.98
CA GLN A 682 -33.57 -11.34 -29.53
C GLN A 682 -32.22 -10.83 -29.01
N GLY A 683 -31.95 -10.97 -27.72
CA GLY A 683 -30.69 -10.52 -27.13
C GLY A 683 -29.47 -11.29 -27.65
N ILE A 684 -29.61 -12.59 -27.95
CA ILE A 684 -28.53 -13.43 -28.49
C ILE A 684 -28.32 -13.14 -29.97
N LEU A 685 -29.40 -13.06 -30.75
CA LEU A 685 -29.31 -12.77 -32.17
C LEU A 685 -28.82 -11.35 -32.45
N ARG A 686 -29.18 -10.37 -31.63
CA ARG A 686 -28.65 -9.00 -31.74
C ARG A 686 -27.14 -8.94 -31.52
N THR A 687 -26.65 -9.54 -30.44
CA THR A 687 -25.21 -9.58 -30.14
C THR A 687 -24.44 -10.35 -31.20
N ASN A 688 -24.99 -11.47 -31.69
CA ASN A 688 -24.37 -12.24 -32.76
C ASN A 688 -24.41 -11.53 -34.11
N ALA A 689 -25.48 -10.77 -34.43
CA ALA A 689 -25.57 -9.96 -35.64
C ALA A 689 -24.62 -8.77 -35.61
N ALA A 690 -24.43 -8.14 -34.43
CA ALA A 690 -23.43 -7.11 -34.20
C ALA A 690 -22.01 -7.68 -34.41
N LEU A 691 -21.66 -8.76 -33.70
CA LEU A 691 -20.36 -9.40 -33.87
C LEU A 691 -20.13 -9.88 -35.31
N ALA A 692 -21.15 -10.48 -35.93
CA ALA A 692 -21.12 -10.88 -37.34
C ALA A 692 -20.82 -9.69 -38.26
N ALA A 693 -21.59 -8.60 -38.17
CA ALA A 693 -21.35 -7.45 -39.03
C ALA A 693 -20.02 -6.75 -38.71
N GLY A 694 -19.59 -6.74 -37.44
CA GLY A 694 -18.30 -6.22 -37.02
C GLY A 694 -17.12 -7.02 -37.56
N ILE A 695 -17.23 -8.34 -37.65
CA ILE A 695 -16.20 -9.18 -38.26
C ILE A 695 -16.25 -9.08 -39.79
N ALA A 696 -17.46 -9.01 -40.36
CA ALA A 696 -17.65 -8.98 -41.81
C ALA A 696 -17.19 -7.66 -42.44
N LEU A 697 -17.38 -6.52 -41.77
CA LEU A 697 -17.14 -5.21 -42.39
C LEU A 697 -15.66 -4.93 -42.71
N PRO A 698 -14.68 -5.19 -41.82
CA PRO A 698 -13.26 -5.12 -42.18
C PRO A 698 -12.91 -6.06 -43.33
N MET A 699 -13.41 -7.31 -43.29
CA MET A 699 -13.15 -8.31 -44.34
C MET A 699 -13.73 -7.90 -45.70
N LEU A 700 -14.90 -7.25 -45.72
CA LEU A 700 -15.52 -6.71 -46.93
C LEU A 700 -14.79 -5.47 -47.44
N TRP A 701 -14.34 -4.59 -46.52
CA TRP A 701 -13.58 -3.38 -46.86
C TRP A 701 -12.22 -3.70 -47.50
N GLU A 702 -11.56 -4.75 -47.02
CA GLU A 702 -10.31 -5.27 -47.57
C GLU A 702 -10.52 -6.08 -48.87
N GLY A 703 -11.76 -6.28 -49.31
CA GLY A 703 -12.09 -7.07 -50.51
C GLY A 703 -11.89 -8.58 -50.35
N GLY A 704 -11.67 -9.06 -49.11
CA GLY A 704 -11.27 -10.44 -48.79
C GLY A 704 -12.34 -11.24 -48.04
N PHE A 705 -13.63 -10.92 -48.19
CA PHE A 705 -14.70 -11.62 -47.45
C PHE A 705 -14.83 -13.09 -47.89
N GLU A 706 -14.22 -13.99 -47.11
CA GLU A 706 -14.36 -15.43 -47.29
C GLU A 706 -15.35 -16.00 -46.26
N GLY A 707 -16.49 -16.50 -46.73
CA GLY A 707 -17.59 -16.97 -45.87
C GLY A 707 -17.20 -18.08 -44.89
N ARG A 708 -16.17 -18.88 -45.20
CA ARG A 708 -15.64 -19.92 -44.29
C ARG A 708 -14.86 -19.32 -43.11
N ALA A 709 -13.96 -18.39 -43.37
CA ALA A 709 -13.20 -17.69 -42.32
C ALA A 709 -14.13 -16.88 -41.41
N PHE A 710 -15.16 -16.27 -42.00
CA PHE A 710 -16.22 -15.57 -41.29
C PHE A 710 -17.02 -16.49 -40.35
N ALA A 711 -17.48 -17.65 -40.84
CA ALA A 711 -18.26 -18.60 -40.05
C ALA A 711 -17.45 -19.21 -38.88
N VAL A 712 -16.17 -19.52 -39.10
CA VAL A 712 -15.26 -20.02 -38.05
C VAL A 712 -15.05 -18.96 -36.96
N SER A 713 -14.86 -17.70 -37.37
CA SER A 713 -14.68 -16.57 -36.44
C SER A 713 -15.94 -16.33 -35.59
N LEU A 714 -17.12 -16.30 -36.23
CA LEU A 714 -18.39 -16.10 -35.55
C LEU A 714 -18.74 -17.24 -34.57
N GLY A 715 -18.45 -18.49 -34.94
CA GLY A 715 -18.67 -19.67 -34.09
C GLY A 715 -17.78 -19.68 -32.83
N SER A 716 -16.52 -19.24 -32.95
CA SER A 716 -15.58 -19.16 -31.81
C SER A 716 -15.96 -18.07 -30.80
N LEU A 717 -16.55 -16.97 -31.26
CA LEU A 717 -16.99 -15.83 -30.45
C LEU A 717 -18.35 -16.06 -29.78
N GLY A 718 -19.28 -16.75 -30.45
CA GLY A 718 -20.60 -17.10 -29.89
C GLY A 718 -20.52 -17.95 -28.62
N LEU A 719 -19.53 -18.86 -28.54
CA LEU A 719 -19.26 -19.68 -27.35
C LEU A 719 -18.67 -18.86 -26.19
N SER A 720 -17.87 -17.84 -26.48
CA SER A 720 -17.24 -16.96 -25.48
C SER A 720 -18.22 -15.93 -24.91
N ALA A 721 -19.09 -15.37 -25.76
CA ALA A 721 -20.14 -14.43 -25.35
C ALA A 721 -21.24 -15.11 -24.50
N ALA A 722 -21.57 -16.37 -24.78
CA ALA A 722 -22.51 -17.16 -23.97
C ALA A 722 -21.96 -17.44 -22.56
N ALA A 723 -20.67 -17.73 -22.43
CA ALA A 723 -20.00 -17.94 -21.13
C ALA A 723 -19.93 -16.66 -20.28
N VAL A 724 -19.63 -15.51 -20.91
CA VAL A 724 -19.62 -14.19 -20.24
C VAL A 724 -21.03 -13.78 -19.81
N ARG A 725 -22.06 -14.00 -20.65
CA ARG A 725 -23.46 -13.74 -20.26
C ARG A 725 -23.99 -14.69 -19.20
N ALA A 726 -23.54 -15.95 -19.15
CA ALA A 726 -23.87 -16.86 -18.06
C ALA A 726 -23.30 -16.38 -16.71
N GLY A 727 -22.11 -15.76 -16.73
CA GLY A 727 -21.51 -15.08 -15.58
C GLY A 727 -22.14 -13.73 -15.23
N LEU A 728 -22.72 -13.01 -16.20
CA LEU A 728 -23.40 -11.72 -15.96
C LEU A 728 -24.88 -11.87 -15.56
N ARG A 729 -25.53 -12.99 -15.88
CA ARG A 729 -26.93 -13.28 -15.49
C ARG A 729 -27.15 -13.53 -14.00
N SER A 730 -26.08 -13.71 -13.22
CA SER A 730 -26.16 -13.77 -11.75
C SER A 730 -26.25 -12.40 -11.09
N VAL A 731 -26.35 -11.31 -11.86
CA VAL A 731 -26.39 -9.93 -11.37
C VAL A 731 -27.76 -9.31 -11.70
N GLU A 732 -28.61 -9.20 -10.68
CA GLU A 732 -30.07 -9.02 -10.78
C GLU A 732 -30.57 -7.63 -11.25
N TRP A 733 -29.69 -6.61 -11.37
CA TRP A 733 -30.12 -5.20 -11.49
C TRP A 733 -29.89 -4.54 -12.85
N VAL A 734 -29.47 -5.29 -13.88
CA VAL A 734 -29.30 -4.72 -15.23
C VAL A 734 -30.67 -4.55 -15.92
N VAL A 735 -31.39 -3.49 -15.55
CA VAL A 735 -32.51 -2.90 -16.32
C VAL A 735 -31.96 -1.75 -17.17
N SER A 736 -32.63 -1.49 -18.29
CA SER A 736 -32.06 -1.02 -19.55
C SER A 736 -31.75 0.47 -19.61
N LEU A 737 -30.58 0.79 -20.19
CA LEU A 737 -30.20 2.09 -20.77
C LEU A 737 -31.16 2.62 -21.88
N ARG A 738 -32.32 1.98 -22.07
CA ARG A 738 -33.37 2.37 -23.02
C ARG A 738 -34.22 3.51 -22.48
N GLU A 739 -34.49 3.52 -21.17
CA GLU A 739 -35.29 4.56 -20.50
C GLU A 739 -34.57 5.91 -20.44
N ALA A 740 -33.23 5.92 -20.35
CA ALA A 740 -32.42 7.14 -20.45
C ALA A 740 -32.38 7.74 -21.87
N ARG A 741 -32.75 6.97 -22.90
CA ARG A 741 -32.76 7.41 -24.31
C ARG A 741 -34.11 7.99 -24.74
N GLU A 742 -35.18 7.66 -24.01
CA GLU A 742 -36.54 8.18 -24.25
C GLU A 742 -36.77 9.54 -23.53
N GLY A 743 -35.87 9.97 -22.64
CA GLY A 743 -35.94 11.23 -21.86
C GLY A 743 -35.58 12.55 -22.57
N GLY A 744 -35.65 12.62 -23.91
CA GLY A 744 -35.80 13.88 -24.67
C GLY A 744 -34.59 14.83 -24.81
N LEU A 745 -33.53 14.73 -24.01
CA LEU A 745 -32.46 15.76 -24.01
C LEU A 745 -31.42 15.64 -25.15
N LEU A 746 -31.34 14.51 -25.86
CA LEU A 746 -30.36 14.27 -26.93
C LEU A 746 -30.96 14.22 -28.35
N GLY A 747 -32.26 14.44 -28.51
CA GLY A 747 -32.95 14.36 -29.81
C GLY A 747 -32.69 15.53 -30.77
N SER A 748 -32.25 16.68 -30.27
CA SER A 748 -32.17 17.92 -31.07
C SER A 748 -30.86 18.15 -31.83
N LEU A 749 -29.83 17.33 -31.62
CA LEU A 749 -28.53 17.49 -32.28
C LEU A 749 -28.28 16.52 -33.46
N ALA A 750 -29.25 15.67 -33.82
CA ALA A 750 -29.10 14.64 -34.85
C ALA A 750 -29.22 15.13 -36.32
N GLY A 751 -29.32 16.45 -36.56
CA GLY A 751 -29.68 17.01 -37.87
C GLY A 751 -28.56 17.54 -38.76
N SER A 752 -27.29 17.62 -38.34
CA SER A 752 -26.24 18.28 -39.14
C SER A 752 -25.34 17.30 -39.94
N ARG A 753 -24.98 17.69 -41.16
CA ARG A 753 -24.15 16.90 -42.12
C ARG A 753 -22.73 16.57 -41.62
N LEU A 754 -22.25 17.18 -40.53
CA LEU A 754 -20.98 16.83 -39.88
C LEU A 754 -21.05 15.52 -39.07
N ALA A 755 -22.25 15.00 -38.76
CA ALA A 755 -22.42 13.74 -38.04
C ALA A 755 -22.06 12.48 -38.85
N ARG A 756 -21.91 12.57 -40.18
CA ARG A 756 -21.56 11.42 -41.05
C ARG A 756 -20.05 11.08 -41.07
N LEU A 757 -19.18 11.99 -40.64
CA LEU A 757 -17.73 11.74 -40.52
C LEU A 757 -17.25 11.59 -39.05
N GLY A 758 -18.08 11.96 -38.07
CA GLY A 758 -17.75 11.89 -36.63
C GLY A 758 -18.14 10.58 -35.91
N GLY A 759 -18.77 9.63 -36.61
CA GLY A 759 -19.28 8.40 -35.99
C GLY A 759 -18.21 7.49 -35.39
N TRP A 760 -17.01 7.42 -35.99
CA TRP A 760 -15.90 6.60 -35.48
C TRP A 760 -15.24 7.21 -34.24
N PHE A 761 -15.14 8.55 -34.17
CA PHE A 761 -14.70 9.26 -32.96
C PHE A 761 -15.68 9.01 -31.82
N TYR A 762 -16.98 8.94 -32.12
CA TYR A 762 -18.00 8.62 -31.14
C TYR A 762 -17.84 7.20 -30.59
N THR A 763 -17.44 6.21 -31.39
CA THR A 763 -17.31 4.83 -30.91
C THR A 763 -15.95 4.47 -30.30
N ALA A 764 -14.86 5.13 -30.71
CA ALA A 764 -13.60 5.11 -29.96
C ALA A 764 -13.76 5.86 -28.62
N ALA A 765 -14.49 6.98 -28.60
CA ALA A 765 -14.91 7.63 -27.37
C ALA A 765 -15.89 6.74 -26.58
N GLU A 766 -16.81 6.00 -27.20
CA GLU A 766 -17.72 5.07 -26.52
C GLU A 766 -16.94 3.89 -25.90
N LEU A 767 -15.92 3.35 -26.57
CA LEU A 767 -15.07 2.32 -26.00
C LEU A 767 -14.17 2.86 -24.89
N ALA A 768 -13.55 4.03 -25.10
CA ALA A 768 -12.79 4.70 -24.06
C ALA A 768 -13.69 4.99 -22.85
N VAL A 769 -14.94 5.42 -23.08
CA VAL A 769 -15.99 5.58 -22.08
C VAL A 769 -16.39 4.24 -21.49
N VAL A 770 -16.42 3.12 -22.22
CA VAL A 770 -16.71 1.78 -21.66
C VAL A 770 -15.55 1.25 -20.84
N LEU A 771 -14.29 1.56 -21.18
CA LEU A 771 -13.11 1.17 -20.40
C LEU A 771 -12.95 2.08 -19.17
N LEU A 772 -13.15 3.38 -19.31
CA LEU A 772 -13.27 4.32 -18.19
C LEU A 772 -14.47 3.96 -17.30
N ALA A 773 -15.62 3.64 -17.90
CA ALA A 773 -16.79 3.18 -17.17
C ALA A 773 -16.61 1.78 -16.62
N ALA A 774 -15.70 0.93 -17.15
CA ALA A 774 -15.38 -0.36 -16.56
C ALA A 774 -14.58 -0.18 -15.27
N ASP A 775 -13.68 0.80 -15.22
CA ASP A 775 -12.98 1.18 -14.00
C ASP A 775 -13.96 1.79 -12.98
N ASP A 776 -14.84 2.71 -13.41
CA ASP A 776 -15.88 3.30 -12.55
C ASP A 776 -16.88 2.25 -12.07
N LEU A 777 -17.30 1.33 -12.96
CA LEU A 777 -18.22 0.24 -12.64
C LEU A 777 -17.57 -0.79 -11.71
N SER A 778 -16.28 -1.09 -11.90
CA SER A 778 -15.53 -1.95 -11.00
C SER A 778 -15.35 -1.30 -9.64
N ALA A 779 -15.02 -0.02 -9.59
CA ALA A 779 -14.94 0.76 -8.35
C ALA A 779 -16.28 0.76 -7.62
N TRP A 780 -17.37 0.99 -8.34
CA TRP A 780 -18.73 0.96 -7.82
C TRP A 780 -19.15 -0.44 -7.33
N LEU A 781 -18.86 -1.50 -8.08
CA LEU A 781 -19.13 -2.89 -7.69
C LEU A 781 -18.37 -3.27 -6.42
N ASN A 782 -17.07 -2.94 -6.38
CA ASN A 782 -16.24 -3.17 -5.20
C ASN A 782 -16.76 -2.38 -4.00
N GLU A 783 -17.20 -1.14 -4.19
CA GLU A 783 -17.83 -0.34 -3.13
C GLU A 783 -19.13 -0.98 -2.62
N ARG A 784 -19.97 -1.54 -3.51
CA ARG A 784 -21.20 -2.24 -3.11
C ARG A 784 -20.93 -3.56 -2.40
N LEU A 785 -19.91 -4.30 -2.83
CA LEU A 785 -19.48 -5.54 -2.17
C LEU A 785 -18.88 -5.23 -0.79
N ASP A 786 -18.00 -4.22 -0.70
CA ASP A 786 -17.43 -3.74 0.55
C ASP A 786 -18.52 -3.29 1.53
N GLU A 787 -19.53 -2.55 1.06
CA GLU A 787 -20.66 -2.11 1.88
C GLU A 787 -21.45 -3.30 2.41
N ARG A 788 -21.74 -4.27 1.54
CA ARG A 788 -22.45 -5.48 1.92
C ARG A 788 -21.67 -6.25 2.99
N GLU A 789 -20.37 -6.43 2.79
CA GLU A 789 -19.50 -7.11 3.77
C GLU A 789 -19.47 -6.34 5.10
N ALA A 790 -19.36 -5.01 5.07
CA ALA A 790 -19.38 -4.19 6.27
C ALA A 790 -20.71 -4.31 7.03
N LYS A 791 -21.85 -4.34 6.31
CA LYS A 791 -23.18 -4.57 6.89
C LYS A 791 -23.36 -5.99 7.42
N GLU A 792 -22.78 -7.00 6.76
CA GLU A 792 -22.81 -8.39 7.23
C GLU A 792 -21.99 -8.57 8.52
N ARG A 793 -20.81 -7.94 8.61
CA ARG A 793 -20.01 -7.89 9.87
C ARG A 793 -20.77 -7.19 11.00
N LEU A 794 -21.39 -6.06 10.69
CA LEU A 794 -22.24 -5.34 11.64
C LEU A 794 -23.42 -6.19 12.10
N ALA A 795 -24.06 -6.93 11.18
CA ALA A 795 -25.15 -7.84 11.50
C ALA A 795 -24.70 -8.99 12.39
N ALA A 796 -23.55 -9.61 12.12
CA ALA A 796 -23.00 -10.68 12.95
C ALA A 796 -22.70 -10.19 14.39
N ALA A 797 -22.13 -8.99 14.55
CA ALA A 797 -21.92 -8.38 15.86
C ALA A 797 -23.25 -8.09 16.57
N GLY A 798 -24.26 -7.62 15.82
CA GLY A 798 -25.61 -7.41 16.32
C GLY A 798 -26.33 -8.69 16.76
N GLU A 799 -26.12 -9.81 16.05
CA GLU A 799 -26.63 -11.14 16.43
C GLU A 799 -26.00 -11.60 17.76
N ALA A 800 -24.68 -11.41 17.93
CA ALA A 800 -23.99 -11.74 19.18
C ALA A 800 -24.46 -10.86 20.34
N PHE A 801 -24.65 -9.55 20.11
CA PHE A 801 -25.20 -8.63 21.10
C PHE A 801 -26.62 -8.99 21.52
N ALA A 802 -27.51 -9.24 20.55
CA ALA A 802 -28.88 -9.63 20.85
C ALA A 802 -28.95 -10.95 21.63
N ARG A 803 -28.06 -11.90 21.33
CA ARG A 803 -27.94 -13.15 22.09
C ARG A 803 -27.55 -12.91 23.55
N ALA A 804 -26.56 -12.07 23.80
CA ALA A 804 -26.15 -11.73 25.16
C ALA A 804 -27.27 -11.01 25.94
N VAL A 805 -28.05 -10.15 25.26
CA VAL A 805 -29.18 -9.45 25.87
C VAL A 805 -30.28 -10.43 26.29
N ILE A 806 -30.69 -11.35 25.40
CA ILE A 806 -31.80 -12.29 25.67
C ILE A 806 -31.40 -13.46 26.58
N ASP A 807 -30.11 -13.67 26.82
CA ASP A 807 -29.62 -14.72 27.71
C ASP A 807 -29.94 -14.34 29.17
N PRO A 808 -30.81 -15.11 29.86
CA PRO A 808 -31.20 -14.79 31.24
C PRO A 808 -30.03 -14.86 32.23
N GLU A 809 -29.01 -15.67 31.94
CA GLU A 809 -27.86 -15.86 32.83
C GLU A 809 -26.76 -14.82 32.58
N ALA A 810 -26.92 -13.97 31.55
CA ALA A 810 -25.90 -12.98 31.22
C ALA A 810 -25.69 -11.99 32.37
N THR A 811 -24.45 -11.76 32.78
CA THR A 811 -24.16 -10.70 33.76
C THR A 811 -24.23 -9.32 33.10
N SER A 812 -24.30 -8.26 33.91
CA SER A 812 -24.15 -6.87 33.43
C SER A 812 -22.84 -6.69 32.65
N GLU A 813 -21.75 -7.32 33.10
CA GLU A 813 -20.45 -7.36 32.42
C GLU A 813 -20.51 -8.06 31.06
N ALA A 814 -21.14 -9.24 30.95
CA ALA A 814 -21.25 -9.95 29.69
C ALA A 814 -22.04 -9.14 28.64
N VAL A 815 -23.11 -8.46 29.07
CA VAL A 815 -23.88 -7.55 28.20
C VAL A 815 -23.07 -6.30 27.85
N ALA A 816 -22.30 -5.73 28.79
CA ALA A 816 -21.42 -4.60 28.52
C ALA A 816 -20.34 -4.95 27.48
N GLU A 817 -19.71 -6.12 27.60
CA GLU A 817 -18.70 -6.59 26.65
C GLU A 817 -19.32 -6.83 25.26
N ALA A 818 -20.52 -7.40 25.20
CA ALA A 818 -21.25 -7.59 23.96
C ALA A 818 -21.64 -6.24 23.30
N ALA A 819 -22.07 -5.27 24.10
CA ALA A 819 -22.36 -3.91 23.64
C ALA A 819 -21.09 -3.22 23.11
N ALA A 820 -19.94 -3.36 23.79
CA ALA A 820 -18.66 -2.82 23.33
C ALA A 820 -18.19 -3.46 22.01
N ARG A 821 -18.38 -4.77 21.84
CA ARG A 821 -18.14 -5.46 20.55
C ARG A 821 -19.03 -4.92 19.44
N HIS A 822 -20.31 -4.71 19.73
CA HIS A 822 -21.27 -4.15 18.79
C HIS A 822 -20.93 -2.70 18.41
N HIS A 823 -20.53 -1.88 19.38
CA HIS A 823 -20.04 -0.52 19.16
C HIS A 823 -18.81 -0.49 18.24
N ARG A 824 -17.85 -1.40 18.44
CA ARG A 824 -16.68 -1.53 17.55
C ARG A 824 -17.09 -1.84 16.11
N ALA A 825 -18.05 -2.74 15.90
CA ALA A 825 -18.55 -3.04 14.56
C ALA A 825 -19.24 -1.83 13.91
N TRP A 826 -19.98 -1.03 14.69
CA TRP A 826 -20.53 0.24 14.22
C TRP A 826 -19.46 1.28 13.90
N ALA A 827 -18.39 1.36 14.69
CA ALA A 827 -17.25 2.22 14.40
C ALA A 827 -16.56 1.81 13.08
N GLU A 828 -16.32 0.51 12.88
CA GLU A 828 -15.79 -0.02 11.61
C GLU A 828 -16.70 0.31 10.41
N TYR A 829 -18.02 0.22 10.58
CA TYR A 829 -18.98 0.58 9.52
C TYR A 829 -18.94 2.09 9.23
N ARG A 830 -18.85 2.94 10.27
CA ARG A 830 -18.69 4.39 10.08
C ARG A 830 -17.35 4.75 9.42
N ASP A 831 -16.29 3.99 9.68
CA ASP A 831 -14.98 4.17 9.02
C ASP A 831 -15.01 3.67 7.57
N PHE A 832 -15.79 2.63 7.28
CA PHE A 832 -16.10 2.23 5.92
C PHE A 832 -16.72 3.39 5.13
N LEU A 833 -17.65 4.15 5.73
CA LEU A 833 -18.24 5.34 5.09
C LEU A 833 -17.21 6.43 4.74
N TYR A 834 -16.06 6.46 5.42
CA TYR A 834 -14.95 7.39 5.11
C TYR A 834 -14.00 6.91 4.02
N ARG A 835 -14.08 5.65 3.56
CA ARG A 835 -13.15 5.12 2.55
C ARG A 835 -13.00 6.00 1.30
N PRO A 836 -14.08 6.57 0.72
CA PRO A 836 -13.94 7.47 -0.43
C PRO A 836 -13.02 8.67 -0.14
N LEU A 837 -13.13 9.25 1.05
CA LEU A 837 -12.28 10.37 1.49
C LEU A 837 -10.81 9.94 1.60
N PHE A 838 -10.53 8.77 2.18
CA PHE A 838 -9.15 8.26 2.28
C PHE A 838 -8.55 7.90 0.92
N ARG A 839 -9.36 7.38 -0.01
CA ARG A 839 -8.93 7.12 -1.40
C ARG A 839 -8.54 8.42 -2.10
N GLU A 840 -9.33 9.47 -1.91
CA GLU A 840 -9.04 10.79 -2.49
C GLU A 840 -7.76 11.41 -1.90
N ASP A 841 -7.57 11.35 -0.58
CA ASP A 841 -6.34 11.81 0.06
C ASP A 841 -5.11 11.02 -0.45
N ALA A 842 -5.24 9.72 -0.68
CA ALA A 842 -4.17 8.90 -1.27
C ALA A 842 -3.90 9.26 -2.75
N SER A 843 -4.94 9.51 -3.54
CA SER A 843 -4.84 9.96 -4.94
C SER A 843 -4.15 11.33 -5.04
N PHE A 844 -4.49 12.26 -4.14
CA PHE A 844 -3.83 13.54 -4.01
C PHE A 844 -2.34 13.40 -3.65
N ALA A 845 -1.99 12.54 -2.67
CA ALA A 845 -0.60 12.27 -2.32
C ALA A 845 0.21 11.75 -3.53
N ALA A 846 -0.35 10.82 -4.31
CA ALA A 846 0.29 10.30 -5.52
C ALA A 846 0.45 11.38 -6.61
N ARG A 847 -0.49 12.32 -6.72
CA ARG A 847 -0.38 13.50 -7.62
C ARG A 847 0.75 14.43 -7.17
N LEU A 848 0.85 14.71 -5.87
CA LEU A 848 1.95 15.50 -5.31
C LEU A 848 3.31 14.83 -5.52
N GLU A 849 3.41 13.51 -5.35
CA GLU A 849 4.65 12.78 -5.59
C GLU A 849 5.10 12.87 -7.06
N ARG A 850 4.15 12.78 -8.01
CA ARG A 850 4.44 13.04 -9.43
C ARG A 850 4.93 14.48 -9.66
N LEU A 851 4.31 15.46 -9.03
CA LEU A 851 4.72 16.86 -9.14
C LEU A 851 6.13 17.09 -8.55
N ALA A 852 6.44 16.47 -7.41
CA ALA A 852 7.76 16.51 -6.79
C ALA A 852 8.83 15.86 -7.67
N ARG A 853 8.51 14.73 -8.33
CA ARG A 853 9.40 14.11 -9.32
C ARG A 853 9.63 15.01 -10.52
N SER A 854 8.59 15.66 -11.05
CA SER A 854 8.72 16.63 -12.14
C SER A 854 9.59 17.82 -11.73
N ALA A 855 9.47 18.31 -10.50
CA ALA A 855 10.34 19.35 -9.94
C ALA A 855 11.80 18.89 -9.89
N LYS A 856 12.07 17.66 -9.43
CA LYS A 856 13.41 17.07 -9.41
C LYS A 856 14.02 16.96 -10.81
N LEU A 857 13.29 16.37 -11.77
CA LEU A 857 13.74 16.26 -13.16
C LEU A 857 13.98 17.64 -13.80
N GLY A 858 13.22 18.65 -13.39
CA GLY A 858 13.43 20.03 -13.79
C GLY A 858 14.82 20.56 -13.39
N ALA A 859 15.26 20.27 -12.17
CA ALA A 859 16.58 20.64 -11.66
C ALA A 859 17.72 19.91 -12.39
N ASP A 860 17.52 18.63 -12.73
CA ASP A 860 18.49 17.82 -13.49
C ASP A 860 18.64 18.31 -14.94
N ALA A 861 17.52 18.59 -15.59
CA ALA A 861 17.52 19.11 -16.95
C ALA A 861 18.26 20.46 -17.06
N ARG A 862 18.30 21.28 -16.00
CA ARG A 862 19.11 22.51 -15.96
C ARG A 862 20.61 22.20 -16.00
N ARG A 863 21.07 21.23 -15.21
CA ARG A 863 22.47 20.77 -15.21
C ARG A 863 22.85 20.24 -16.60
N THR A 864 22.02 19.36 -17.15
CA THR A 864 22.22 18.80 -18.50
C THR A 864 22.19 19.88 -19.59
N ALA A 865 21.31 20.89 -19.48
CA ALA A 865 21.27 21.99 -20.43
C ALA A 865 22.56 22.81 -20.41
N ARG A 866 23.09 23.15 -19.22
CA ARG A 866 24.38 23.85 -19.07
C ARG A 866 25.53 23.03 -19.66
N GLU A 867 25.57 21.74 -19.37
CA GLU A 867 26.59 20.83 -19.90
C GLU A 867 26.50 20.68 -21.43
N ARG A 868 25.29 20.57 -21.99
CA ARG A 868 25.09 20.51 -23.45
C ARG A 868 25.51 21.81 -24.13
N VAL A 869 25.14 22.96 -23.58
CA VAL A 869 25.52 24.25 -24.16
C VAL A 869 27.04 24.45 -24.10
N ALA A 870 27.70 24.01 -23.03
CA ALA A 870 29.16 24.02 -22.94
C ALA A 870 29.84 23.15 -24.01
N LYS A 871 29.24 22.03 -24.40
CA LYS A 871 29.76 21.12 -25.44
C LYS A 871 29.52 21.62 -26.88
N HIS A 872 28.66 22.62 -27.09
CA HIS A 872 28.26 23.08 -28.42
C HIS A 872 28.44 24.60 -28.57
N PRO A 873 29.61 25.08 -29.03
CA PRO A 873 29.91 26.52 -29.14
C PRO A 873 28.95 27.31 -30.04
N PHE A 874 28.38 26.66 -31.07
CA PHE A 874 27.36 27.27 -31.92
C PHE A 874 26.06 27.53 -31.15
N LEU A 875 25.58 26.54 -30.37
CA LEU A 875 24.40 26.68 -29.53
C LEU A 875 24.59 27.76 -28.45
N LYS A 876 25.80 27.84 -27.87
CA LYS A 876 26.15 28.92 -26.94
C LYS A 876 26.02 30.30 -27.59
N ARG A 877 26.60 30.52 -28.78
CA ARG A 877 26.50 31.80 -29.49
C ARG A 877 25.06 32.18 -29.83
N HIS A 878 24.24 31.19 -30.23
CA HIS A 878 22.83 31.41 -30.51
C HIS A 878 22.05 31.83 -29.25
N LEU A 879 22.22 31.08 -28.14
CA LEU A 879 21.55 31.40 -26.86
C LEU A 879 22.04 32.71 -26.25
N ASP A 880 23.33 33.04 -26.36
CA ASP A 880 23.87 34.33 -25.93
C ASP A 880 23.27 35.48 -26.77
N GLY A 881 23.08 35.28 -28.07
CA GLY A 881 22.44 36.27 -28.95
C GLY A 881 20.95 36.47 -28.68
N GLU A 882 20.19 35.40 -28.40
CA GLU A 882 18.73 35.47 -28.19
C GLU A 882 18.36 35.83 -26.74
N HIS A 883 19.15 35.40 -25.77
CA HIS A 883 18.82 35.50 -24.34
C HIS A 883 19.83 36.32 -23.52
N GLY A 884 20.85 36.90 -24.15
CA GLY A 884 21.91 37.69 -23.50
C GLY A 884 23.03 36.81 -22.94
N SER A 885 22.68 35.74 -22.24
CA SER A 885 23.63 34.72 -21.80
C SER A 885 22.99 33.34 -21.61
N VAL A 886 23.79 32.27 -21.67
CA VAL A 886 23.37 30.91 -21.27
C VAL A 886 22.81 30.88 -19.83
N ALA A 887 23.36 31.70 -18.93
CA ALA A 887 22.89 31.79 -17.55
C ALA A 887 21.47 32.39 -17.48
N ASP A 888 21.20 33.43 -18.27
CA ASP A 888 19.88 34.05 -18.38
C ASP A 888 18.85 33.12 -18.99
N TYR A 889 19.21 32.39 -20.04
CA TYR A 889 18.37 31.34 -20.61
C TYR A 889 18.00 30.27 -19.58
N ALA A 890 19.01 29.75 -18.85
CA ALA A 890 18.79 28.73 -17.82
C ALA A 890 17.88 29.24 -16.68
N ARG A 891 18.06 30.50 -16.28
CA ARG A 891 17.22 31.17 -15.27
C ARG A 891 15.78 31.34 -15.74
N ARG A 892 15.55 31.84 -16.97
CA ARG A 892 14.19 31.98 -17.52
C ARG A 892 13.48 30.63 -17.68
N LEU A 893 14.21 29.58 -18.04
CA LEU A 893 13.68 28.22 -18.11
C LEU A 893 13.27 27.71 -16.72
N GLU A 894 14.05 28.02 -15.69
CA GLU A 894 13.75 27.71 -14.30
C GLU A 894 12.52 28.48 -13.79
N GLU A 895 12.47 29.79 -13.98
CA GLU A 895 11.32 30.63 -13.61
C GLU A 895 10.02 30.12 -14.25
N ARG A 896 10.03 29.82 -15.56
CA ARG A 896 8.86 29.25 -16.26
C ARG A 896 8.43 27.91 -15.69
N ARG A 897 9.39 27.03 -15.35
CA ARG A 897 9.09 25.72 -14.76
C ARG A 897 8.59 25.83 -13.33
N THR A 898 9.21 26.67 -12.51
CA THR A 898 8.78 26.93 -11.13
C THR A 898 7.37 27.50 -11.13
N LEU A 899 7.07 28.47 -11.99
CA LEU A 899 5.72 29.02 -12.14
C LEU A 899 4.72 27.95 -12.59
N ALA A 900 5.09 27.07 -13.53
CA ALA A 900 4.23 25.97 -13.96
C ALA A 900 3.97 24.95 -12.83
N LEU A 901 5.00 24.59 -12.08
CA LEU A 901 4.88 23.68 -10.92
C LEU A 901 4.03 24.31 -9.81
N GLN A 902 4.20 25.60 -9.52
CA GLN A 902 3.41 26.31 -8.54
C GLN A 902 1.94 26.41 -8.98
N THR A 903 1.69 26.74 -10.24
CA THR A 903 0.32 26.80 -10.80
C THR A 903 -0.36 25.44 -10.70
N GLU A 904 0.36 24.37 -11.02
CA GLU A 904 -0.15 23.00 -10.92
C GLU A 904 -0.37 22.58 -9.46
N LEU A 905 0.50 22.95 -8.53
CA LEU A 905 0.31 22.71 -7.10
C LEU A 905 -0.94 23.43 -6.56
N GLU A 906 -1.10 24.72 -6.88
CA GLU A 906 -2.27 25.51 -6.50
C GLU A 906 -3.57 24.94 -7.09
N ARG A 907 -3.52 24.42 -8.33
CA ARG A 907 -4.64 23.72 -8.95
C ARG A 907 -4.96 22.43 -8.19
N LEU A 908 -3.96 21.58 -7.93
CA LEU A 908 -4.14 20.32 -7.21
C LEU A 908 -4.70 20.53 -5.79
N LEU A 909 -4.23 21.55 -5.07
CA LEU A 909 -4.73 21.89 -3.74
C LEU A 909 -6.20 22.32 -3.77
N ARG A 910 -6.58 23.20 -4.71
CA ARG A 910 -7.98 23.62 -4.89
C ARG A 910 -8.88 22.46 -5.29
N ASP A 911 -8.45 21.62 -6.23
CA ASP A 911 -9.20 20.45 -6.68
C ASP A 911 -9.43 19.47 -5.50
N ARG A 912 -8.38 19.23 -4.70
CA ARG A 912 -8.46 18.39 -3.50
C ARG A 912 -9.45 18.95 -2.49
N GLU A 913 -9.38 20.24 -2.17
CA GLU A 913 -10.29 20.88 -1.21
C GLU A 913 -11.75 20.78 -1.66
N ALA A 914 -12.02 21.00 -2.95
CA ALA A 914 -13.36 20.86 -3.53
C ALA A 914 -13.87 19.41 -3.48
N GLN A 915 -13.04 18.45 -3.89
CA GLN A 915 -13.38 17.02 -3.86
C GLN A 915 -13.61 16.53 -2.42
N ARG A 916 -12.70 16.87 -1.50
CA ARG A 916 -12.82 16.57 -0.07
C ARG A 916 -14.08 17.15 0.55
N ALA A 917 -14.42 18.40 0.26
CA ALA A 917 -15.66 19.01 0.73
C ALA A 917 -16.91 18.31 0.16
N GLY A 918 -16.89 17.90 -1.11
CA GLY A 918 -17.94 17.09 -1.72
C GLY A 918 -18.14 15.75 -1.03
N LEU A 919 -17.06 15.00 -0.83
CA LEU A 919 -17.08 13.70 -0.16
C LEU A 919 -17.52 13.80 1.31
N LEU A 920 -17.07 14.82 2.03
CA LEU A 920 -17.54 15.07 3.40
C LEU A 920 -19.04 15.38 3.44
N ARG A 921 -19.54 16.21 2.52
CA ARG A 921 -21.00 16.44 2.42
C ARG A 921 -21.75 15.15 2.11
N ALA A 922 -21.24 14.30 1.21
CA ALA A 922 -21.87 13.01 0.92
C ALA A 922 -21.97 12.12 2.17
N VAL A 923 -20.91 12.03 2.98
CA VAL A 923 -20.89 11.22 4.22
C VAL A 923 -21.83 11.75 5.30
N TYR A 924 -22.00 13.07 5.40
CA TYR A 924 -22.71 13.74 6.51
C TYR A 924 -24.10 14.26 6.19
N SER A 925 -24.41 14.49 4.92
CA SER A 925 -25.68 15.10 4.50
C SER A 925 -26.45 14.23 3.51
N GLU A 926 -25.78 13.40 2.73
CA GLU A 926 -26.44 12.45 1.83
C GLU A 926 -26.68 11.10 2.53
N GLY A 927 -27.46 10.24 1.88
CA GLY A 927 -27.77 8.90 2.39
C GLY A 927 -28.58 8.88 3.69
N LEU A 928 -29.21 10.00 4.03
CA LEU A 928 -30.19 10.09 5.12
C LEU A 928 -31.43 9.27 4.76
N ARG A 929 -31.85 8.43 5.69
CA ARG A 929 -33.15 7.77 5.66
C ARG A 929 -34.19 8.65 6.36
N GLU A 930 -35.41 8.68 5.84
CA GLU A 930 -36.53 9.43 6.42
C GLU A 930 -36.96 8.86 7.77
N ASP A 931 -37.03 7.53 7.88
CA ASP A 931 -37.46 6.83 9.10
C ASP A 931 -36.30 6.39 10.01
N SER A 932 -36.65 5.99 11.24
CA SER A 932 -35.73 5.32 12.17
C SER A 932 -35.30 3.93 11.69
N LEU A 933 -34.19 3.41 12.24
CA LEU A 933 -33.72 2.05 11.93
C LEU A 933 -34.77 0.97 12.13
N LEU A 934 -35.58 1.15 13.16
CA LEU A 934 -36.54 0.17 13.63
C LEU A 934 -37.96 0.42 13.10
N ALA A 935 -38.17 1.46 12.27
CA ALA A 935 -39.46 1.71 11.67
C ALA A 935 -39.91 0.53 10.79
N GLY A 936 -41.07 -0.05 11.14
CA GLY A 936 -41.63 -1.25 10.51
C GLY A 936 -40.86 -2.54 10.82
N SER A 937 -39.95 -2.54 11.79
CA SER A 937 -39.24 -3.75 12.23
C SER A 937 -39.96 -4.45 13.38
N GLU A 938 -39.97 -5.78 13.34
CA GLU A 938 -40.46 -6.63 14.43
C GLU A 938 -39.43 -6.78 15.56
N LEU A 939 -38.21 -6.27 15.38
CA LEU A 939 -37.10 -6.48 16.31
C LEU A 939 -37.43 -6.06 17.76
N PRO A 940 -38.05 -4.89 18.04
CA PRO A 940 -38.44 -4.55 19.41
C PRO A 940 -39.45 -5.54 20.02
N ALA A 941 -40.38 -6.06 19.21
CA ALA A 941 -41.36 -7.04 19.67
C ALA A 941 -40.71 -8.41 19.92
N LEU A 942 -39.82 -8.84 19.03
CA LEU A 942 -39.06 -10.09 19.18
C LEU A 942 -38.19 -10.05 20.44
N LEU A 943 -37.45 -8.95 20.68
CA LEU A 943 -36.64 -8.76 21.89
C LEU A 943 -37.50 -8.81 23.16
N ARG A 944 -38.66 -8.13 23.19
CA ARG A 944 -39.58 -8.19 24.35
C ARG A 944 -40.19 -9.58 24.56
N SER A 945 -40.56 -10.27 23.47
CA SER A 945 -41.19 -11.59 23.55
C SER A 945 -40.23 -12.67 24.07
N ALA A 946 -38.93 -12.47 23.89
CA ALA A 946 -37.89 -13.36 24.44
C ALA A 946 -37.94 -13.41 25.98
N PHE A 947 -38.36 -12.31 26.65
CA PHE A 947 -38.42 -12.25 28.11
C PHE A 947 -39.76 -12.69 28.71
N ARG A 948 -40.91 -12.44 28.05
CA ARG A 948 -42.24 -12.70 28.65
C ARG A 948 -42.50 -14.17 29.03
N ARG A 949 -42.16 -15.14 28.17
CA ARG A 949 -42.49 -16.56 28.43
C ARG A 949 -41.70 -17.20 29.56
N ARG A 950 -40.56 -16.64 29.96
CA ARG A 950 -39.68 -17.28 30.93
C ARG A 950 -40.12 -17.01 32.38
N ALA A 951 -40.72 -15.84 32.63
CA ALA A 951 -41.35 -15.52 33.91
C ALA A 951 -42.55 -16.42 34.22
N ASP A 952 -43.28 -16.87 33.19
CA ASP A 952 -44.41 -17.80 33.36
C ASP A 952 -43.96 -19.26 33.60
N LEU A 953 -42.73 -19.62 33.21
CA LEU A 953 -42.21 -20.99 33.30
C LEU A 953 -41.46 -21.31 34.60
N THR A 954 -41.11 -20.31 35.42
CA THR A 954 -40.43 -20.52 36.70
C THR A 954 -41.34 -21.11 37.80
N GLY A 955 -42.65 -21.25 37.54
CA GLY A 955 -43.63 -21.80 38.50
C GLY A 955 -43.94 -23.30 38.38
N GLY A 956 -43.39 -24.02 37.39
CA GLY A 956 -43.73 -25.43 37.16
C GLY A 956 -42.55 -26.25 36.65
N SER A 957 -42.34 -27.42 37.26
CA SER A 957 -41.27 -28.41 36.99
C SER A 957 -40.73 -28.39 35.55
N PRO A 958 -39.39 -28.37 35.35
CA PRO A 958 -38.74 -28.36 34.04
C PRO A 958 -38.93 -29.72 33.33
N ARG A 959 -40.11 -29.94 32.75
CA ARG A 959 -40.31 -31.04 31.83
C ARG A 959 -39.61 -30.70 30.52
N SER A 960 -38.75 -31.61 30.09
CA SER A 960 -37.89 -31.61 28.91
C SER A 960 -38.67 -31.62 27.59
N ASP A 961 -39.55 -30.65 27.39
CA ASP A 961 -40.45 -30.64 26.26
C ASP A 961 -39.69 -30.20 25.01
N VAL A 962 -39.50 -31.14 24.08
CA VAL A 962 -38.81 -30.95 22.80
C VAL A 962 -39.41 -29.77 22.02
N PHE A 963 -40.70 -29.51 22.19
CA PHE A 963 -41.39 -28.37 21.58
C PHE A 963 -40.92 -27.00 22.11
N ALA A 964 -40.48 -26.91 23.37
CA ALA A 964 -39.93 -25.69 23.93
C ALA A 964 -38.58 -25.33 23.27
N ARG A 965 -37.70 -26.33 23.06
CA ARG A 965 -36.42 -26.15 22.36
C ARG A 965 -36.61 -25.74 20.90
N LEU A 966 -37.50 -26.43 20.17
CA LEU A 966 -37.85 -26.06 18.80
C LEU A 966 -38.42 -24.64 18.70
N GLY A 967 -39.22 -24.22 19.70
CA GLY A 967 -39.74 -22.87 19.78
C GLY A 967 -38.67 -21.82 20.07
N GLU A 968 -37.61 -22.15 20.81
CA GLU A 968 -36.44 -21.28 21.03
C GLU A 968 -35.57 -21.16 19.78
N GLU A 969 -35.30 -22.27 19.09
CA GLU A 969 -34.54 -22.27 17.83
C GLU A 969 -35.21 -21.42 16.75
N ARG A 970 -36.52 -21.61 16.52
CA ARG A 970 -37.29 -20.81 15.55
C ARG A 970 -37.30 -19.33 15.90
N ARG A 971 -37.36 -18.98 17.18
CA ARG A 971 -37.28 -17.58 17.63
C ARG A 971 -35.88 -17.01 17.43
N GLY A 972 -34.83 -17.79 17.70
CA GLY A 972 -33.46 -17.41 17.41
C GLY A 972 -33.21 -17.21 15.91
N GLU A 973 -33.81 -18.02 15.05
CA GLU A 973 -33.79 -17.82 13.60
C GLU A 973 -34.56 -16.58 13.15
N ALA A 974 -35.77 -16.36 13.67
CA ALA A 974 -36.56 -15.16 13.38
C ALA A 974 -35.82 -13.89 13.81
N LEU A 975 -35.20 -13.89 14.99
CA LEU A 975 -34.38 -12.78 15.49
C LEU A 975 -33.17 -12.53 14.59
N ARG A 976 -32.43 -13.58 14.19
CA ARG A 976 -31.31 -13.46 13.26
C ARG A 976 -31.73 -12.91 11.90
N ALA A 977 -32.83 -13.42 11.33
CA ALA A 977 -33.36 -12.96 10.05
C ALA A 977 -33.77 -11.49 10.11
N GLU A 978 -34.45 -11.08 11.19
CA GLU A 978 -34.87 -9.69 11.39
C GLU A 978 -33.68 -8.75 11.62
N LEU A 979 -32.68 -9.15 12.41
CA LEU A 979 -31.45 -8.36 12.58
C LEU A 979 -30.75 -8.13 11.24
N ARG A 980 -30.59 -9.17 10.41
CA ARG A 980 -30.02 -9.01 9.06
C ARG A 980 -30.84 -8.09 8.18
N ARG A 981 -32.17 -8.09 8.31
CA ARG A 981 -33.05 -7.15 7.59
C ARG A 981 -32.85 -5.72 8.08
N VAL A 982 -32.76 -5.53 9.40
CA VAL A 982 -32.52 -4.23 10.05
C VAL A 982 -31.16 -3.64 9.63
N TYR A 983 -30.06 -4.40 9.75
CA TYR A 983 -28.72 -3.91 9.40
C TYR A 983 -28.51 -3.67 7.90
N ARG A 984 -29.24 -4.37 7.02
CA ARG A 984 -29.25 -4.03 5.58
C ARG A 984 -29.74 -2.61 5.33
N ARG A 985 -30.62 -2.11 6.20
CA ARG A 985 -31.16 -0.73 6.20
C ARG A 985 -30.33 0.26 7.02
N ALA A 986 -29.16 -0.11 7.55
CA ALA A 986 -28.28 0.83 8.22
C ALA A 986 -27.97 2.01 7.30
N ALA A 987 -28.08 3.23 7.84
CA ALA A 987 -27.90 4.46 7.07
C ALA A 987 -26.50 4.53 6.45
N ARG A 988 -26.40 5.18 5.28
CA ARG A 988 -25.09 5.53 4.68
C ARG A 988 -24.58 6.89 5.18
N ASN A 989 -25.38 7.55 6.00
CA ASN A 989 -25.04 8.78 6.66
C ASN A 989 -24.36 8.51 8.00
N ARG A 990 -23.20 9.12 8.25
CA ARG A 990 -22.41 8.87 9.46
C ARG A 990 -23.11 9.31 10.75
N LEU A 991 -23.80 10.46 10.75
CA LEU A 991 -24.54 10.94 11.92
C LEU A 991 -25.76 10.07 12.22
N GLN A 992 -26.48 9.65 11.18
CA GLN A 992 -27.61 8.74 11.33
C GLN A 992 -27.16 7.33 11.73
N ALA A 993 -25.97 6.86 11.35
CA ALA A 993 -25.42 5.59 11.82
C ALA A 993 -25.24 5.56 13.36
N TYR A 994 -24.87 6.67 14.00
CA TYR A 994 -24.90 6.76 15.47
C TYR A 994 -26.33 6.72 16.03
N ALA A 995 -27.29 7.35 15.35
CA ALA A 995 -28.70 7.32 15.76
C ALA A 995 -29.31 5.90 15.63
N ASP A 996 -28.93 5.20 14.56
CA ASP A 996 -29.28 3.80 14.30
C ASP A 996 -28.76 2.87 15.40
N GLU A 997 -27.51 3.06 15.83
CA GLU A 997 -26.90 2.36 16.96
C GLU A 997 -27.63 2.66 18.29
N ALA A 998 -27.88 3.94 18.58
CA ALA A 998 -28.59 4.37 19.79
C ALA A 998 -30.00 3.79 19.87
N ALA A 999 -30.73 3.71 18.75
CA ALA A 999 -32.08 3.13 18.68
C ALA A 999 -32.08 1.62 19.00
N LEU A 1000 -31.04 0.89 18.57
CA LEU A 1000 -30.88 -0.53 18.91
C LEU A 1000 -30.59 -0.74 20.40
N LEU A 1001 -29.70 0.09 20.98
CA LEU A 1001 -29.40 0.06 22.42
C LEU A 1001 -30.65 0.39 23.25
N GLU A 1002 -31.44 1.37 22.82
CA GLU A 1002 -32.71 1.72 23.45
C GLU A 1002 -33.73 0.56 23.39
N ALA A 1003 -33.89 -0.08 22.23
CA ALA A 1003 -34.80 -1.20 22.07
C ALA A 1003 -34.41 -2.40 22.95
N ALA A 1004 -33.10 -2.70 23.04
CA ALA A 1004 -32.55 -3.74 23.91
C ALA A 1004 -32.74 -3.40 25.40
N GLY A 1005 -32.44 -2.15 25.80
CA GLY A 1005 -32.65 -1.68 27.18
C GLY A 1005 -34.13 -1.73 27.58
N SER A 1006 -35.04 -1.34 26.69
CA SER A 1006 -36.49 -1.45 26.89
C SER A 1006 -36.93 -2.91 27.09
N ALA A 1007 -36.42 -3.85 26.29
CA ALA A 1007 -36.70 -5.28 26.44
C ALA A 1007 -36.21 -5.84 27.78
N LEU A 1008 -35.01 -5.45 28.24
CA LEU A 1008 -34.47 -5.85 29.55
C LEU A 1008 -35.32 -5.33 30.71
N ARG A 1009 -35.80 -4.09 30.65
CA ARG A 1009 -36.72 -3.53 31.68
C ARG A 1009 -38.02 -4.32 31.76
N VAL A 1010 -38.62 -4.66 30.62
CA VAL A 1010 -39.82 -5.51 30.56
C VAL A 1010 -39.55 -6.91 31.14
N GLY A 1011 -38.32 -7.42 30.98
CA GLY A 1011 -37.86 -8.67 31.58
C GLY A 1011 -37.43 -8.58 33.04
N GLY A 1012 -37.60 -7.45 33.73
CA GLY A 1012 -37.21 -7.28 35.13
C GLY A 1012 -35.70 -7.10 35.37
N ARG A 1013 -34.90 -6.86 34.32
CA ARG A 1013 -33.42 -6.76 34.39
C ARG A 1013 -32.95 -5.31 34.32
N GLY A 1014 -33.46 -4.48 35.25
CA GLY A 1014 -33.24 -3.03 35.27
C GLY A 1014 -31.76 -2.62 35.36
N GLU A 1015 -30.95 -3.34 36.14
CA GLU A 1015 -29.52 -3.05 36.30
C GLU A 1015 -28.74 -3.22 34.99
N ILE A 1016 -29.03 -4.27 34.22
CA ILE A 1016 -28.41 -4.49 32.91
C ILE A 1016 -28.93 -3.48 31.89
N ALA A 1017 -30.21 -3.08 31.96
CA ALA A 1017 -30.73 -2.01 31.12
C ALA A 1017 -30.00 -0.68 31.36
N ALA A 1018 -29.59 -0.38 32.60
CA ALA A 1018 -28.82 0.83 32.92
C ALA A 1018 -27.44 0.86 32.26
N VAL A 1019 -26.79 -0.31 32.07
CA VAL A 1019 -25.54 -0.45 31.30
C VAL A 1019 -25.76 -0.03 29.85
N LEU A 1020 -26.84 -0.50 29.21
CA LEU A 1020 -27.16 -0.14 27.83
C LEU A 1020 -27.55 1.34 27.69
N ASP A 1021 -28.21 1.91 28.70
CA ASP A 1021 -28.51 3.35 28.72
C ASP A 1021 -27.25 4.21 28.81
N ALA A 1022 -26.24 3.77 29.57
CA ALA A 1022 -24.95 4.46 29.65
C ALA A 1022 -24.23 4.42 28.30
N GLU A 1023 -24.20 3.26 27.64
CA GLU A 1023 -23.60 3.12 26.31
C GLU A 1023 -24.37 3.93 25.25
N ARG A 1024 -25.71 3.97 25.31
CA ARG A 1024 -26.54 4.82 24.44
C ARG A 1024 -26.17 6.30 24.58
N ARG A 1025 -26.08 6.81 25.82
CA ARG A 1025 -25.68 8.20 26.09
C ARG A 1025 -24.27 8.49 25.56
N ARG A 1026 -23.34 7.54 25.67
CA ARG A 1026 -21.99 7.66 25.10
C ARG A 1026 -22.05 7.80 23.58
N VAL A 1027 -22.79 6.92 22.90
CA VAL A 1027 -22.99 6.95 21.44
C VAL A 1027 -23.62 8.27 20.99
N GLU A 1028 -24.61 8.78 21.71
CA GLU A 1028 -25.22 10.10 21.46
C GLU A 1028 -24.22 11.24 21.66
N GLY A 1029 -23.40 11.20 22.71
CA GLY A 1029 -22.34 12.18 22.94
C GLY A 1029 -21.29 12.20 21.82
N LEU A 1030 -20.91 11.02 21.31
CA LEU A 1030 -20.03 10.89 20.14
C LEU A 1030 -20.67 11.48 18.88
N ARG A 1031 -21.96 11.21 18.64
CA ARG A 1031 -22.72 11.81 17.53
C ARG A 1031 -22.70 13.34 17.58
N ASP A 1032 -22.91 13.91 18.76
CA ASP A 1032 -22.95 15.36 18.93
C ASP A 1032 -21.57 16.00 18.79
N ALA A 1033 -20.51 15.32 19.28
CA ALA A 1033 -19.13 15.73 19.05
C ALA A 1033 -18.78 15.73 17.55
N GLU A 1034 -19.15 14.66 16.84
CA GLU A 1034 -18.93 14.54 15.40
C GLU A 1034 -19.74 15.58 14.61
N ARG A 1035 -20.98 15.87 15.02
CA ARG A 1035 -21.80 16.94 14.43
C ARG A 1035 -21.15 18.31 14.60
N ARG A 1036 -20.59 18.61 15.77
CA ARG A 1036 -19.85 19.87 16.01
C ARG A 1036 -18.61 19.97 15.11
N LEU A 1037 -17.81 18.90 15.02
CA LEU A 1037 -16.64 18.86 14.14
C LEU A 1037 -17.01 19.10 12.68
N PHE A 1038 -18.10 18.49 12.20
CA PHE A 1038 -18.60 18.73 10.85
C PHE A 1038 -19.12 20.16 10.67
N ALA A 1039 -19.87 20.69 11.64
CA ALA A 1039 -20.36 22.06 11.61
C ALA A 1039 -19.22 23.08 11.61
N ASP A 1040 -18.14 22.86 12.35
CA ASP A 1040 -16.94 23.71 12.33
C ASP A 1040 -16.23 23.63 10.98
N TYR A 1041 -16.16 22.45 10.38
CA TYR A 1041 -15.55 22.26 9.05
C TYR A 1041 -16.33 22.98 7.95
N VAL A 1042 -17.67 22.91 7.97
CA VAL A 1042 -18.55 23.57 6.99
C VAL A 1042 -18.72 25.07 7.29
N GLY A 1043 -18.78 25.42 8.58
CA GLY A 1043 -19.02 26.76 9.10
C GLY A 1043 -17.83 27.70 9.00
N ARG A 1044 -16.61 27.17 8.89
CA ARG A 1044 -15.46 27.92 8.35
C ARG A 1044 -15.71 28.22 6.88
N LYS A 1045 -16.56 29.23 6.63
CA LYS A 1045 -16.53 30.01 5.40
C LYS A 1045 -15.09 30.41 5.15
N GLY A 1046 -14.49 29.73 4.17
CA GLY A 1046 -13.28 30.20 3.53
C GLY A 1046 -11.95 29.69 4.08
N VAL A 1047 -11.61 28.43 3.80
CA VAL A 1047 -10.23 28.21 3.34
C VAL A 1047 -10.00 29.01 2.04
N ALA A 1048 -11.01 29.07 1.17
CA ALA A 1048 -11.03 29.92 -0.03
C ALA A 1048 -11.17 31.45 0.22
N GLU A 1049 -11.57 31.89 1.42
CA GLU A 1049 -11.67 33.32 1.80
C GLU A 1049 -10.44 33.73 2.62
N ALA A 1050 -9.90 32.83 3.46
CA ALA A 1050 -8.59 32.96 4.09
C ALA A 1050 -7.45 33.00 3.05
N LEU A 1051 -7.49 32.15 2.00
CA LEU A 1051 -6.54 32.17 0.87
C LEU A 1051 -6.72 33.39 -0.04
N ARG A 1052 -7.93 33.98 -0.11
CA ARG A 1052 -8.15 35.26 -0.80
C ARG A 1052 -7.66 36.45 0.03
N GLY A 1053 -7.80 36.39 1.35
CA GLY A 1053 -7.25 37.39 2.29
C GLY A 1053 -5.72 37.41 2.37
N THR A 1054 -5.05 36.29 2.07
CA THR A 1054 -3.57 36.22 1.97
C THR A 1054 -3.01 36.62 0.61
N LYS A 1055 -3.85 36.79 -0.42
CA LYS A 1055 -3.46 37.39 -1.71
C LYS A 1055 -3.63 38.91 -1.75
N ALA A 1056 -4.33 39.47 -0.77
CA ALA A 1056 -4.59 40.91 -0.62
C ALA A 1056 -3.71 41.57 0.48
N ARG A 1057 -2.90 40.77 1.19
CA ARG A 1057 -1.79 41.20 2.04
C ARG A 1057 -0.50 40.74 1.39
#